data_AF-A0A495XGD4-F1
#
_entry.id   AF-A0A495XGD4-F1
#
_cell.length_a   1.000
_cell.length_b   1.000
_cell.length_c   1.000
_cell.angle_alpha   90.00
_cell.angle_beta   90.00
_cell.angle_gamma   90.00
#
_symmetry.space_group_name_H-M   'P 1'
#
loop_
_entity.id
_entity.type
_entity.pdbx_description
1 polymer ?
#
loop_
_entity_poly.entity_id
_entity_poly.type
_entity_poly.pdbx_seq_one_letter_code
_entity_poly.pdbx_strand_id
1 'polypeptide(L)'
;MGARFPFSAVVGHDDLRLALLLNAVHPGIGGVLVRGEKGTAKSTVVRALAALLPELDVVPGCRFACDPAVEIECPDGPHNAGVPERRPARLVELPVGATEDRLIGSLDLERALTEGVRAYQPGLLAAAHRGVLYVDEVNLLHDHLVDLLLDAAAMGRAHVEREGVSVSHAASFLLVGTMNPEEGELRPQLLDRFGLTVSVKAARDVATRTEVIRRRLAYEADPAGFAARWAEQDAELAARIVAARDRLPGVVLPDAELRRIAAVCAAFEVDGMRADLVVARTAVAHAAWRGADEVEEADVEAAVRLALPHRKRRDPFDEPGLEEQQLEDAMKQGAEHAAEPEPEPDPDGPDGGGLPEGADDGLPPESPESPERSTAGQGTGSERTHAPAPSFRTRLLQVPGVGEGAPGKRSRARARTGRVVRSSTVDGSGLHLVGTLGAAAPHQSVRGRSGPGLVLRGTDLRLSVREGKESNLVLFVVDASGSMAARQRMSAVSGAVISLLRDAYQRRDKVGVITFRGGSAETALPPTNSVDAAAARLRQLRTGGRTPLADGLLRARKVLQTERVRDPRRRPLLVLLTDGRATATGTGGDPMRDALRAAGLLAADDVAAVVVDCESGHLRLGLAGRVAEALDAVCLRLEELSADQVAGVVRAARAA
;
A
#
# COMPACT_ATOMS: atom_id res chain seq x y z
N MET A 1 2.67 19.84 29.64
CA MET A 1 2.95 18.91 28.53
C MET A 1 3.72 17.75 29.14
N GLY A 2 3.19 16.51 29.14
CA GLY A 2 3.89 15.38 29.76
C GLY A 2 5.27 15.18 29.11
N ALA A 3 6.31 14.93 29.92
CA ALA A 3 7.63 14.59 29.41
C ALA A 3 7.49 13.44 28.40
N ARG A 4 8.08 13.56 27.21
CA ARG A 4 8.03 12.50 26.19
C ARG A 4 9.02 11.39 26.55
N PHE A 5 8.81 10.20 26.03
CA PHE A 5 9.80 9.13 26.16
C PHE A 5 11.08 9.52 25.40
N PRO A 6 12.26 9.54 26.05
CA PRO A 6 13.54 9.93 25.42
C PRO A 6 13.92 9.01 24.25
N PHE A 7 14.55 9.56 23.21
CA PHE A 7 14.91 8.77 22.01
C PHE A 7 16.07 7.82 22.28
N SER A 8 17.08 8.28 23.04
CA SER A 8 18.22 7.48 23.50
C SER A 8 17.81 6.31 24.41
N ALA A 9 16.66 6.43 25.10
CA ALA A 9 16.13 5.40 25.99
C ALA A 9 15.43 4.25 25.24
N VAL A 10 15.19 4.36 23.94
CA VAL A 10 14.60 3.28 23.13
C VAL A 10 15.61 2.13 23.00
N VAL A 11 15.16 0.91 23.29
CA VAL A 11 16.00 -0.30 23.26
C VAL A 11 15.79 -1.04 21.94
N GLY A 12 16.90 -1.40 21.29
CA GLY A 12 16.88 -2.06 19.99
C GLY A 12 16.36 -1.17 18.87
N HIS A 13 15.95 -1.82 17.77
CA HIS A 13 15.49 -1.16 16.54
C HIS A 13 16.55 -0.23 15.92
N ASP A 14 17.79 -0.70 15.86
CA ASP A 14 18.93 0.11 15.40
C ASP A 14 18.72 0.63 13.98
N ASP A 15 18.22 -0.20 13.06
CA ASP A 15 17.87 0.22 11.69
C ASP A 15 16.78 1.31 11.67
N LEU A 16 15.78 1.23 12.55
CA LEU A 16 14.72 2.25 12.63
C LEU A 16 15.30 3.57 13.13
N ARG A 17 16.13 3.50 14.18
CA ARG A 17 16.78 4.69 14.75
C ARG A 17 17.69 5.31 13.71
N LEU A 18 18.50 4.51 13.02
CA LEU A 18 19.39 4.97 11.97
C LEU A 18 18.62 5.63 10.83
N ALA A 19 17.60 4.97 10.27
CA ALA A 19 16.80 5.54 9.19
C ALA A 19 16.15 6.87 9.56
N LEU A 20 15.62 6.99 10.78
CA LEU A 20 15.06 8.25 11.29
C LEU A 20 16.10 9.34 11.47
N LEU A 21 17.30 9.00 11.95
CA LEU A 21 18.42 9.94 12.12
C LEU A 21 18.97 10.40 10.76
N LEU A 22 19.18 9.49 9.80
CA LEU A 22 19.64 9.83 8.45
C LEU A 22 18.64 10.72 7.73
N ASN A 23 17.34 10.41 7.83
CA ASN A 23 16.30 11.28 7.28
C ASN A 23 16.28 12.64 7.99
N ALA A 24 16.52 12.69 9.31
CA ALA A 24 16.69 13.94 10.05
C ALA A 24 17.90 14.75 9.57
N VAL A 25 19.01 14.11 9.17
CA VAL A 25 20.18 14.79 8.59
C VAL A 25 19.88 15.29 7.18
N HIS A 26 19.31 14.45 6.31
CA HIS A 26 19.01 14.79 4.92
C HIS A 26 17.52 14.52 4.59
N PRO A 27 16.60 15.49 4.79
CA PRO A 27 15.17 15.31 4.50
C PRO A 27 14.85 14.94 3.04
N GLY A 28 15.71 15.34 2.09
CA GLY A 28 15.59 15.00 0.68
C GLY A 28 15.82 13.52 0.32
N ILE A 29 16.07 12.64 1.31
CA ILE A 29 16.08 11.18 1.11
C ILE A 29 14.68 10.68 0.68
N GLY A 30 13.61 11.37 1.09
CA GLY A 30 12.24 11.03 0.68
C GLY A 30 11.41 10.29 1.72
N GLY A 31 11.72 10.46 3.01
CA GLY A 31 10.93 9.95 4.12
C GLY A 31 11.20 8.49 4.49
N VAL A 32 10.65 8.08 5.64
CA VAL A 32 10.85 6.75 6.24
C VAL A 32 9.53 6.03 6.38
N LEU A 33 9.48 4.79 5.92
CA LEU A 33 8.34 3.90 6.02
C LEU A 33 8.62 2.77 7.01
N VAL A 34 7.87 2.75 8.11
CA VAL A 34 8.04 1.80 9.21
C VAL A 34 6.99 0.69 9.11
N ARG A 35 7.41 -0.50 8.68
CA ARG A 35 6.56 -1.69 8.58
C ARG A 35 6.69 -2.49 9.86
N GLY A 36 5.58 -2.90 10.49
CA GLY A 36 5.67 -3.78 11.66
C GLY A 36 4.34 -4.01 12.35
N GLU A 37 4.31 -4.98 13.25
CA GLU A 37 3.13 -5.34 14.03
C GLU A 37 2.74 -4.24 15.04
N LYS A 38 1.53 -4.32 15.58
CA LYS A 38 1.07 -3.45 16.68
C LYS A 38 1.90 -3.73 17.94
N GLY A 39 2.22 -2.66 18.69
CA GLY A 39 2.98 -2.79 19.94
C GLY A 39 4.52 -2.78 19.80
N THR A 40 5.05 -2.50 18.61
CA THR A 40 6.51 -2.42 18.32
C THR A 40 7.12 -1.02 18.58
N ALA A 41 6.48 -0.20 19.43
CA ALA A 41 6.93 1.14 19.79
C ALA A 41 7.13 2.16 18.64
N LYS A 42 6.70 1.87 17.40
CA LYS A 42 6.85 2.76 16.21
C LYS A 42 6.50 4.22 16.48
N SER A 43 5.29 4.49 16.98
CA SER A 43 4.82 5.84 17.29
C SER A 43 5.61 6.51 18.42
N THR A 44 6.14 5.72 19.37
CA THR A 44 6.95 6.23 20.49
C THR A 44 8.29 6.75 19.98
N VAL A 45 8.96 6.01 19.11
CA VAL A 45 10.26 6.40 18.54
C VAL A 45 10.14 7.67 17.70
N VAL A 46 9.11 7.77 16.86
CA VAL A 46 8.90 8.96 16.01
C VAL A 46 8.58 10.20 16.85
N ARG A 47 7.75 10.04 17.89
CA ARG A 47 7.44 11.14 18.83
C ARG A 47 8.67 11.60 19.60
N ALA A 48 9.59 10.68 19.92
CA ALA A 48 10.85 10.98 20.58
C ALA A 48 11.81 11.74 19.64
N LEU A 49 11.89 11.36 18.35
CA LEU A 49 12.71 12.05 17.35
C LEU A 49 12.38 13.55 17.25
N ALA A 50 11.09 13.90 17.29
CA ALA A 50 10.68 15.30 17.21
C ALA A 50 11.20 16.18 18.36
N ALA A 51 11.60 15.58 19.50
CA ALA A 51 12.23 16.30 20.61
C ALA A 51 13.75 16.50 20.42
N LEU A 52 14.39 15.73 19.52
CA LEU A 52 15.81 15.85 19.19
C LEU A 52 16.09 16.92 18.12
N LEU A 53 15.05 17.34 17.39
CA LEU A 53 15.22 18.33 16.32
C LEU A 53 15.54 19.71 16.91
N PRO A 54 16.42 20.49 16.25
CA PRO A 54 16.82 21.81 16.74
C PRO A 54 15.62 22.76 16.82
N GLU A 55 15.73 23.74 17.73
CA GLU A 55 14.82 24.89 17.72
C GLU A 55 14.94 25.65 16.40
N LEU A 56 13.83 26.22 15.95
CA LEU A 56 13.71 26.92 14.69
C LEU A 56 13.48 28.40 14.96
N ASP A 57 14.23 29.26 14.27
CA ASP A 57 13.90 30.67 14.14
C ASP A 57 12.76 30.84 13.13
N VAL A 58 11.69 31.52 13.53
CA VAL A 58 10.52 31.79 12.69
C VAL A 58 10.10 33.24 12.70
N VAL A 59 9.53 33.69 11.58
CA VAL A 59 8.87 35.00 11.51
C VAL A 59 7.65 35.04 12.43
N PRO A 60 7.58 36.00 13.37
CA PRO A 60 6.44 36.13 14.28
C PRO A 60 5.11 36.27 13.53
N GLY A 61 4.11 35.47 13.90
CA GLY A 61 2.77 35.52 13.31
C GLY A 61 2.62 34.92 11.90
N CYS A 62 3.70 34.45 11.27
CA CYS A 62 3.62 33.78 9.97
C CYS A 62 2.99 32.39 10.11
N ARG A 63 1.91 32.12 9.36
CA ARG A 63 1.18 30.84 9.45
C ARG A 63 1.97 29.66 8.87
N PHE A 64 2.95 29.94 8.02
CA PHE A 64 3.80 28.96 7.36
C PHE A 64 5.15 28.79 8.05
N ALA A 65 5.42 29.53 9.14
CA ALA A 65 6.65 29.42 9.91
C ALA A 65 7.95 29.59 9.09
N CYS A 66 7.94 30.60 8.22
CA CYS A 66 9.06 30.94 7.36
C CYS A 66 10.33 31.25 8.18
N ASP A 67 11.45 30.89 7.57
CA ASP A 67 12.78 31.24 8.08
C ASP A 67 13.03 32.73 7.85
N PRO A 68 13.38 33.52 8.88
CA PRO A 68 13.69 34.95 8.72
C PRO A 68 14.95 35.21 7.88
N ALA A 69 15.86 34.23 7.75
CA ALA A 69 17.12 34.38 7.02
C ALA A 69 17.00 34.01 5.53
N VAL A 70 15.93 33.33 5.13
CA VAL A 70 15.72 32.85 3.75
C VAL A 70 14.51 33.55 3.15
N GLU A 71 14.71 34.22 2.02
CA GLU A 71 13.59 34.78 1.26
C GLU A 71 12.83 33.63 0.58
N ILE A 72 11.63 33.36 1.07
CA ILE A 72 10.74 32.32 0.57
C ILE A 72 9.45 33.00 0.12
N GLU A 73 8.93 32.60 -1.05
CA GLU A 73 7.56 32.92 -1.45
C GLU A 73 6.57 32.37 -0.42
N CYS A 74 6.10 33.26 0.44
CA CYS A 74 5.13 32.97 1.48
C CYS A 74 3.81 33.69 1.18
N PRO A 75 2.66 33.01 1.28
CA PRO A 75 1.36 33.67 1.11
C PRO A 75 1.05 34.77 2.15
N ASP A 76 1.76 34.78 3.29
CA ASP A 76 1.67 35.83 4.32
C ASP A 76 2.73 36.93 4.16
N GLY A 77 3.52 36.88 3.08
CA GLY A 77 4.58 37.85 2.79
C GLY A 77 4.09 39.13 2.12
N PRO A 78 4.95 40.16 2.03
CA PRO A 78 6.35 40.18 2.48
C PRO A 78 6.48 40.29 4.01
N HIS A 79 7.49 39.62 4.57
CA HIS A 79 7.79 39.65 6.00
C HIS A 79 8.77 40.80 6.28
N ASN A 80 8.43 41.71 7.21
CA ASN A 80 9.37 42.72 7.69
C ASN A 80 10.41 42.06 8.61
N ALA A 81 11.64 42.57 8.60
CA ALA A 81 12.72 42.14 9.49
C ALA A 81 12.38 42.46 10.96
N GLY A 82 11.57 41.60 11.58
CA GLY A 82 11.28 41.60 13.01
C GLY A 82 12.25 40.70 13.76
N VAL A 83 12.23 40.79 15.10
CA VAL A 83 12.96 39.85 15.95
C VAL A 83 12.38 38.44 15.74
N PRO A 84 13.20 37.45 15.37
CA PRO A 84 12.70 36.10 15.15
C PRO A 84 12.23 35.46 16.45
N GLU A 85 11.16 34.68 16.36
CA GLU A 85 10.66 33.88 17.46
C GLU A 85 11.31 32.48 17.41
N ARG A 86 11.90 32.03 18.51
CA ARG A 86 12.41 30.66 18.61
C ARG A 86 11.30 29.71 19.04
N ARG A 87 11.11 28.62 18.31
CA ARG A 87 10.13 27.59 18.65
C ARG A 87 10.68 26.17 18.40
N PRO A 88 10.22 25.15 19.14
CA PRO A 88 10.57 23.77 18.84
C PRO A 88 9.97 23.30 17.51
N ALA A 89 10.63 22.33 16.88
CA ALA A 89 10.09 21.64 15.70
C ALA A 89 8.71 21.01 16.01
N ARG A 90 7.76 21.18 15.09
CA ARG A 90 6.40 20.66 15.27
C ARG A 90 6.31 19.21 14.80
N LEU A 91 5.71 18.37 15.63
CA LEU A 91 5.22 17.05 15.22
C LEU A 91 3.75 17.19 14.85
N VAL A 92 3.43 16.94 13.58
CA VAL A 92 2.06 16.96 13.07
C VAL A 92 1.64 15.54 12.74
N GLU A 93 0.50 15.11 13.28
CA GLU A 93 -0.05 13.78 13.03
C GLU A 93 -1.20 13.85 12.03
N LEU A 94 -1.12 13.02 10.99
CA LEU A 94 -2.17 12.86 10.01
C LEU A 94 -3.08 11.69 10.42
N PRO A 95 -4.35 11.95 10.77
CA PRO A 95 -5.29 10.87 11.09
C PRO A 95 -5.70 10.11 9.82
N VAL A 96 -5.99 8.81 9.94
CA VAL A 96 -6.45 7.95 8.83
C VAL A 96 -7.69 8.50 8.11
N GLY A 97 -8.57 9.19 8.85
CA GLY A 97 -9.77 9.82 8.30
C GLY A 97 -9.58 11.24 7.76
N ALA A 98 -8.34 11.70 7.58
CA ALA A 98 -8.07 13.04 7.06
C ALA A 98 -8.67 13.24 5.67
N THR A 99 -9.28 14.41 5.46
CA THR A 99 -9.71 14.87 4.15
C THR A 99 -8.55 15.60 3.46
N GLU A 100 -8.63 15.70 2.13
CA GLU A 100 -7.70 16.48 1.34
C GLU A 100 -7.60 17.92 1.84
N ASP A 101 -8.74 18.58 2.05
CA ASP A 101 -8.85 19.94 2.61
C ASP A 101 -8.07 20.12 3.92
N ARG A 102 -8.07 19.12 4.81
CA ARG A 102 -7.31 19.18 6.06
C ARG A 102 -5.81 19.05 5.81
N LEU A 103 -5.41 18.28 4.81
CA LEU A 103 -4.02 18.06 4.45
C LEU A 103 -3.41 19.28 3.76
N ILE A 104 -3.98 19.67 2.62
CA ILE A 104 -3.46 20.75 1.77
C ILE A 104 -3.95 22.13 2.19
N GLY A 105 -5.00 22.23 3.01
CA GLY A 105 -5.66 23.49 3.34
C GLY A 105 -6.90 23.73 2.48
N SER A 106 -7.74 24.66 2.93
CA SER A 106 -9.02 24.95 2.30
C SER A 106 -9.28 26.44 2.22
N LEU A 107 -10.25 26.86 1.41
CA LEU A 107 -10.80 28.20 1.52
C LEU A 107 -11.56 28.31 2.84
N ASP A 108 -11.36 29.40 3.57
CA ASP A 108 -12.17 29.77 4.73
C ASP A 108 -13.57 30.16 4.24
N LEU A 109 -14.46 29.16 4.21
CA LEU A 109 -15.83 29.33 3.74
C LEU A 109 -16.64 30.29 4.62
N GLU A 110 -16.32 30.39 5.91
CA GLU A 110 -17.01 31.31 6.80
C GLU A 110 -16.73 32.74 6.34
N ARG A 111 -15.46 33.13 6.25
CA ARG A 111 -15.07 34.47 5.80
C ARG A 111 -15.46 34.74 4.34
N ALA A 112 -15.38 33.73 3.48
CA ALA A 112 -15.82 33.87 2.09
C ALA A 112 -17.33 34.12 1.99
N LEU A 113 -18.15 33.49 2.85
CA LEU A 113 -19.60 33.60 2.80
C LEU A 113 -20.15 34.74 3.66
N THR A 114 -19.53 35.14 4.76
CA THR A 114 -20.03 36.19 5.67
C THR A 114 -19.36 37.55 5.40
N GLU A 115 -18.07 37.56 5.11
CA GLU A 115 -17.28 38.77 4.86
C GLU A 115 -17.07 39.02 3.36
N GLY A 116 -17.29 38.02 2.50
CA GLY A 116 -16.97 38.09 1.08
C GLY A 116 -15.46 38.03 0.77
N VAL A 117 -14.64 37.69 1.76
CA VAL A 117 -13.18 37.67 1.66
C VAL A 117 -12.69 36.26 1.36
N ARG A 118 -11.96 36.07 0.25
CA ARG A 118 -11.31 34.80 -0.07
C ARG A 118 -10.04 34.64 0.76
N ALA A 119 -10.15 34.02 1.93
CA ALA A 119 -9.00 33.71 2.77
C ALA A 119 -8.64 32.23 2.67
N TYR A 120 -7.38 31.92 2.38
CA TYR A 120 -6.88 30.55 2.43
C TYR A 120 -6.55 30.16 3.88
N GLN A 121 -7.05 29.01 4.32
CA GLN A 121 -6.75 28.40 5.61
C GLN A 121 -5.71 27.28 5.41
N PRO A 122 -4.52 27.41 6.03
CA PRO A 122 -3.44 26.45 5.85
C PRO A 122 -3.78 25.07 6.43
N GLY A 123 -3.35 24.03 5.72
CA GLY A 123 -3.53 22.63 6.13
C GLY A 123 -2.41 22.08 7.00
N LEU A 124 -2.42 20.76 7.17
CA LEU A 124 -1.41 20.03 7.93
C LEU A 124 -0.02 20.09 7.28
N LEU A 125 0.07 20.19 5.94
CA LEU A 125 1.36 20.35 5.24
C LEU A 125 2.08 21.65 5.65
N ALA A 126 1.33 22.75 5.73
CA ALA A 126 1.87 24.02 6.20
C ALA A 126 2.27 23.95 7.69
N ALA A 127 1.45 23.28 8.52
CA ALA A 127 1.77 23.11 9.94
C ALA A 127 3.01 22.23 10.19
N ALA A 128 3.29 21.29 9.28
CA ALA A 128 4.43 20.37 9.37
C ALA A 128 5.73 20.98 8.82
N HIS A 129 5.69 22.13 8.15
CA HIS A 129 6.88 22.75 7.57
C HIS A 129 7.98 22.97 8.62
N ARG A 130 9.21 22.57 8.27
CA ARG A 130 10.42 22.50 9.10
C ARG A 130 10.27 21.60 10.33
N GLY A 131 9.30 20.69 10.33
CA GLY A 131 9.02 19.74 11.41
C GLY A 131 8.95 18.29 10.93
N VAL A 132 8.09 17.51 11.58
CA VAL A 132 7.86 16.08 11.30
C VAL A 132 6.38 15.90 10.96
N LEU A 133 6.11 15.23 9.84
CA LEU A 133 4.77 14.76 9.48
C LEU A 133 4.68 13.26 9.71
N TYR A 134 3.97 12.87 10.77
CA TYR A 134 3.73 11.49 11.11
C TYR A 134 2.39 11.01 10.54
N VAL A 135 2.41 9.89 9.84
CA VAL A 135 1.23 9.26 9.29
C VAL A 135 1.09 7.87 9.88
N ASP A 136 0.05 7.67 10.68
CA ASP A 136 -0.26 6.35 11.24
C ASP A 136 -1.06 5.53 10.22
N GLU A 137 -0.68 4.27 10.03
CA GLU A 137 -1.37 3.35 9.12
C GLU A 137 -1.57 3.94 7.71
N VAL A 138 -0.47 4.34 7.04
CA VAL A 138 -0.46 4.94 5.69
C VAL A 138 -1.22 4.10 4.67
N ASN A 139 -1.20 2.78 4.83
CA ASN A 139 -1.91 1.82 3.98
C ASN A 139 -3.44 1.97 4.02
N LEU A 140 -4.00 2.62 5.04
CA LEU A 140 -5.43 2.89 5.16
C LEU A 140 -5.86 4.25 4.57
N LEU A 141 -4.90 5.13 4.24
CA LEU A 141 -5.19 6.39 3.59
C LEU A 141 -5.67 6.19 2.15
N HIS A 142 -6.37 7.20 1.64
CA HIS A 142 -6.73 7.24 0.23
C HIS A 142 -5.50 7.48 -0.63
N ASP A 143 -5.35 6.71 -1.71
CA ASP A 143 -4.18 6.75 -2.60
C ASP A 143 -3.78 8.18 -3.02
N HIS A 144 -4.75 9.02 -3.42
CA HIS A 144 -4.49 10.41 -3.81
C HIS A 144 -3.91 11.29 -2.69
N LEU A 145 -4.26 11.04 -1.42
CA LEU A 145 -3.67 11.77 -0.29
C LEU A 145 -2.22 11.36 -0.09
N VAL A 146 -1.93 10.06 -0.26
CA VAL A 146 -0.56 9.54 -0.18
C VAL A 146 0.29 10.10 -1.31
N ASP A 147 -0.24 10.20 -2.52
CA ASP A 147 0.45 10.86 -3.65
C ASP A 147 0.79 12.32 -3.32
N LEU A 148 -0.19 13.12 -2.89
CA LEU A 148 0.03 14.53 -2.53
C LEU A 148 1.06 14.70 -1.40
N LEU A 149 1.03 13.82 -0.40
CA LEU A 149 1.99 13.81 0.70
C LEU A 149 3.41 13.58 0.20
N LEU A 150 3.59 12.57 -0.65
CA LEU A 150 4.88 12.19 -1.19
C LEU A 150 5.41 13.22 -2.20
N ASP A 151 4.53 13.87 -2.96
CA ASP A 151 4.90 14.98 -3.85
C ASP A 151 5.40 16.17 -3.02
N ALA A 152 4.65 16.57 -1.98
CA ALA A 152 5.04 17.66 -1.11
C ALA A 152 6.35 17.37 -0.36
N ALA A 153 6.54 16.14 0.12
CA ALA A 153 7.77 15.73 0.80
C ALA A 153 8.99 15.72 -0.14
N ALA A 154 8.82 15.28 -1.39
CA ALA A 154 9.91 15.24 -2.37
C ALA A 154 10.27 16.62 -2.93
N MET A 155 9.27 17.46 -3.23
CA MET A 155 9.47 18.80 -3.78
C MET A 155 9.83 19.83 -2.70
N GLY A 156 9.51 19.56 -1.43
CA GLY A 156 9.65 20.51 -0.34
C GLY A 156 8.72 21.72 -0.44
N ARG A 157 7.71 21.66 -1.32
CA ARG A 157 6.69 22.69 -1.56
C ARG A 157 5.35 22.04 -1.79
N ALA A 158 4.28 22.72 -1.36
CA ALA A 158 2.91 22.33 -1.64
C ALA A 158 2.28 23.36 -2.58
N HIS A 159 1.60 22.86 -3.61
CA HIS A 159 0.85 23.66 -4.57
C HIS A 159 -0.64 23.37 -4.41
N VAL A 160 -1.43 24.42 -4.24
CA VAL A 160 -2.88 24.34 -4.04
C VAL A 160 -3.56 25.17 -5.12
N GLU A 161 -4.15 24.49 -6.09
CA GLU A 161 -4.89 25.10 -7.21
C GLU A 161 -6.35 24.68 -7.17
N ARG A 162 -7.14 25.26 -6.26
CA ARG A 162 -8.54 24.85 -6.04
C ARG A 162 -9.44 26.03 -5.66
N GLU A 163 -10.73 25.93 -6.01
CA GLU A 163 -11.77 26.90 -5.62
C GLU A 163 -11.42 28.36 -5.99
N GLY A 164 -10.68 28.55 -7.09
CA GLY A 164 -10.22 29.86 -7.55
C GLY A 164 -9.09 30.47 -6.71
N VAL A 165 -8.43 29.66 -5.88
CA VAL A 165 -7.21 29.97 -5.13
C VAL A 165 -6.05 29.20 -5.76
N SER A 166 -5.01 29.92 -6.19
CA SER A 166 -3.71 29.36 -6.55
C SER A 166 -2.70 29.85 -5.52
N VAL A 167 -2.27 28.94 -4.64
CA VAL A 167 -1.33 29.22 -3.56
C VAL A 167 -0.23 28.18 -3.59
N SER A 168 1.02 28.64 -3.57
CA SER A 168 2.19 27.81 -3.34
C SER A 168 2.83 28.21 -2.01
N HIS A 169 3.25 27.23 -1.22
CA HIS A 169 4.00 27.50 0.01
C HIS A 169 5.07 26.43 0.24
N ALA A 170 6.09 26.78 1.01
CA ALA A 170 7.11 25.83 1.43
C ALA A 170 6.51 24.74 2.34
N ALA A 171 6.96 23.51 2.14
CA ALA A 171 6.50 22.32 2.83
C ALA A 171 7.63 21.28 2.96
N SER A 172 8.84 21.73 3.27
CA SER A 172 9.94 20.82 3.67
C SER A 172 9.69 20.26 5.07
N PHE A 173 9.52 18.95 5.20
CA PHE A 173 9.28 18.26 6.48
C PHE A 173 9.80 16.82 6.43
N LEU A 174 10.01 16.25 7.62
CA LEU A 174 10.40 14.85 7.77
C LEU A 174 9.15 13.97 7.69
N LEU A 175 8.96 13.29 6.56
CA LEU A 175 7.88 12.35 6.39
C LEU A 175 8.20 11.02 7.09
N VAL A 176 7.33 10.61 8.02
CA VAL A 176 7.40 9.29 8.64
C VAL A 176 6.05 8.61 8.56
N GLY A 177 5.99 7.53 7.80
CA GLY A 177 4.82 6.69 7.65
C GLY A 177 4.95 5.39 8.42
N THR A 178 3.90 4.95 9.11
CA THR A 178 3.84 3.60 9.66
C THR A 178 2.80 2.78 8.91
N MET A 179 3.00 1.47 8.84
CA MET A 179 1.95 0.56 8.39
C MET A 179 1.98 -0.76 9.16
N ASN A 180 0.84 -1.44 9.16
CA ASN A 180 0.74 -2.85 9.52
C ASN A 180 0.51 -3.66 8.22
N PRO A 181 1.49 -4.50 7.79
CA PRO A 181 1.33 -5.33 6.60
C PRO A 181 0.09 -6.24 6.64
N GLU A 182 -0.39 -6.62 7.83
CA GLU A 182 -1.59 -7.46 7.99
C GLU A 182 -2.89 -6.76 7.59
N GLU A 183 -2.92 -5.42 7.62
CA GLU A 183 -4.12 -4.62 7.33
C GLU A 183 -4.23 -4.20 5.86
N GLY A 184 -3.22 -4.55 5.06
CA GLY A 184 -3.14 -4.29 3.62
C GLY A 184 -1.82 -3.65 3.24
N GLU A 185 -1.37 -3.90 2.01
CA GLU A 185 -0.14 -3.30 1.49
C GLU A 185 -0.41 -1.99 0.75
N LEU A 186 0.62 -1.13 0.73
CA LEU A 186 0.65 0.04 -0.14
C LEU A 186 0.87 -0.37 -1.59
N ARG A 187 0.35 0.44 -2.51
CA ARG A 187 0.64 0.26 -3.94
C ARG A 187 2.15 0.29 -4.18
N PRO A 188 2.71 -0.60 -5.02
CA PRO A 188 4.14 -0.58 -5.34
C PRO A 188 4.64 0.79 -5.81
N GLN A 189 3.82 1.53 -6.59
CA GLN A 189 4.17 2.87 -7.06
C GLN A 189 4.30 3.90 -5.93
N LEU A 190 3.52 3.76 -4.86
CA LEU A 190 3.58 4.63 -3.67
C LEU A 190 4.71 4.19 -2.73
N LEU A 191 4.92 2.88 -2.63
CA LEU A 191 5.99 2.29 -1.83
C LEU A 191 7.37 2.74 -2.35
N ASP A 192 7.58 2.69 -3.66
CA ASP A 192 8.83 3.11 -4.32
C ASP A 192 9.17 4.61 -4.11
N ARG A 193 8.15 5.43 -3.83
CA ARG A 193 8.32 6.87 -3.56
C ARG A 193 8.81 7.16 -2.15
N PHE A 194 8.73 6.21 -1.22
CA PHE A 194 9.40 6.34 0.07
C PHE A 194 10.90 6.13 -0.10
N GLY A 195 11.70 7.00 0.51
CA GLY A 195 13.15 6.89 0.51
C GLY A 195 13.61 5.60 1.17
N LEU A 196 13.32 5.47 2.47
CA LEU A 196 13.78 4.37 3.31
C LEU A 196 12.61 3.52 3.81
N THR A 197 12.82 2.21 3.92
CA THR A 197 11.87 1.29 4.55
C THR A 197 12.56 0.46 5.63
N VAL A 198 11.94 0.40 6.81
CA VAL A 198 12.44 -0.40 7.93
C VAL A 198 11.37 -1.38 8.39
N SER A 199 11.75 -2.65 8.54
CA SER A 199 10.90 -3.70 9.08
C SER A 199 11.17 -3.90 10.57
N VAL A 200 10.21 -3.51 11.39
CA VAL A 200 10.27 -3.57 12.85
C VAL A 200 9.55 -4.83 13.32
N LYS A 201 10.33 -5.80 13.81
CA LYS A 201 9.81 -7.03 14.44
C LYS A 201 9.91 -6.90 15.95
N ALA A 202 8.98 -7.50 16.68
CA ALA A 202 9.08 -7.59 18.13
C ALA A 202 10.32 -8.41 18.51
N ALA A 203 11.13 -7.89 19.44
CA ALA A 203 12.28 -8.63 19.95
C ALA A 203 11.84 -9.98 20.54
N ARG A 204 12.51 -11.05 20.10
CA ARG A 204 12.33 -12.41 20.62
C ARG A 204 13.26 -12.71 21.80
N ASP A 205 14.38 -11.99 21.89
CA ASP A 205 15.33 -12.10 22.99
C ASP A 205 14.72 -11.60 24.30
N VAL A 206 14.84 -12.42 25.35
CA VAL A 206 14.28 -12.14 26.67
C VAL A 206 14.95 -10.94 27.30
N ALA A 207 16.28 -10.79 27.17
CA ALA A 207 17.00 -9.68 27.79
C ALA A 207 16.53 -8.32 27.26
N THR A 208 16.41 -8.21 25.94
CA THR A 208 15.87 -7.02 25.26
C THR A 208 14.44 -6.71 25.72
N ARG A 209 13.56 -7.73 25.79
CA ARG A 209 12.16 -7.55 26.23
C ARG A 209 12.08 -7.09 27.70
N THR A 210 12.87 -7.68 28.58
CA THR A 210 12.93 -7.30 30.00
C THR A 210 13.39 -5.85 30.15
N GLU A 211 14.38 -5.42 29.37
CA GLU A 211 14.86 -4.04 29.42
C GLU A 211 13.82 -3.04 28.91
N VAL A 212 13.10 -3.35 27.82
CA VAL A 212 11.97 -2.54 27.34
C VAL A 212 10.91 -2.38 28.43
N ILE A 213 10.51 -3.48 29.08
CA ILE A 213 9.53 -3.44 30.17
C ILE A 213 10.04 -2.61 31.34
N ARG A 214 11.30 -2.81 31.75
CA ARG A 214 11.92 -2.07 32.87
C ARG A 214 11.94 -0.57 32.60
N ARG A 215 12.41 -0.13 31.42
CA ARG A 215 12.44 1.29 31.05
C ARG A 215 11.04 1.88 30.97
N ARG A 216 10.07 1.13 30.45
CA ARG A 216 8.69 1.59 30.34
C ARG A 216 8.04 1.79 31.72
N LEU A 217 8.19 0.85 32.64
CA LEU A 217 7.67 0.97 34.01
C LEU A 217 8.34 2.12 34.77
N ALA A 218 9.66 2.30 34.60
CA ALA A 218 10.38 3.42 35.22
C ALA A 218 9.92 4.79 34.70
N TYR A 219 9.61 4.89 33.41
CA TYR A 219 9.03 6.10 32.82
C TYR A 219 7.60 6.34 33.29
N GLU A 220 6.77 5.30 33.43
CA GLU A 220 5.39 5.45 33.92
C GLU A 220 5.34 5.86 35.40
N ALA A 221 6.29 5.38 36.21
CA ALA A 221 6.40 5.74 37.62
C ALA A 221 6.85 7.20 37.84
N ASP A 222 7.80 7.68 37.05
CA ASP A 222 8.29 9.07 37.10
C ASP A 222 8.75 9.55 35.71
N PRO A 223 7.84 10.12 34.89
CA PRO A 223 8.19 10.55 33.55
C PRO A 223 9.22 11.67 33.52
N ALA A 224 9.17 12.59 34.48
CA ALA A 224 10.04 13.76 34.52
C ALA A 224 11.46 13.39 34.95
N GLY A 225 11.60 12.61 36.04
CA GLY A 225 12.91 12.12 36.46
C GLY A 225 13.50 11.11 35.48
N PHE A 226 12.68 10.29 34.80
CA PHE A 226 13.16 9.45 33.72
C PHE A 226 13.72 10.27 32.55
N ALA A 227 12.98 11.28 32.08
CA ALA A 227 13.46 12.16 31.02
C ALA A 227 14.75 12.91 31.41
N ALA A 228 14.86 13.38 32.66
CA ALA A 228 16.06 14.04 33.16
C ALA A 228 17.30 13.14 33.12
N ARG A 229 17.16 11.83 33.42
CA ARG A 229 18.26 10.87 33.37
C ARG A 229 18.83 10.62 31.97
N TRP A 230 18.02 10.82 30.93
CA TRP A 230 18.39 10.59 29.53
C TRP A 230 18.61 11.89 28.74
N ALA A 231 18.49 13.05 29.41
CA ALA A 231 18.56 14.35 28.76
C ALA A 231 19.93 14.63 28.16
N GLU A 232 21.01 14.17 28.80
CA GLU A 232 22.38 14.33 28.30
C GLU A 232 22.61 13.54 27.01
N GLN A 233 22.16 12.28 26.95
CA GLN A 233 22.28 11.43 25.76
C GLN A 233 21.40 11.93 24.61
N ASP A 234 20.20 12.42 24.90
CA ASP A 234 19.34 13.06 23.88
C ASP A 234 19.98 14.37 23.37
N ALA A 235 20.58 15.18 24.25
CA ALA A 235 21.29 16.39 23.85
C ALA A 235 22.53 16.09 22.98
N GLU A 236 23.29 15.04 23.28
CA GLU A 236 24.41 14.58 22.46
C GLU A 236 23.94 14.15 21.07
N LEU A 237 22.85 13.39 20.99
CA LEU A 237 22.24 13.01 19.71
C LEU A 237 21.75 14.23 18.92
N ALA A 238 21.09 15.18 19.57
CA ALA A 238 20.64 16.41 18.92
C ALA A 238 21.83 17.22 18.37
N ALA A 239 22.91 17.35 19.14
CA ALA A 239 24.13 18.02 18.71
C ALA A 239 24.79 17.30 17.51
N ARG A 240 24.81 15.97 17.51
CA ARG A 240 25.27 15.17 16.35
C ARG A 240 24.42 15.39 15.11
N ILE A 241 23.09 15.51 15.23
CA ILE A 241 22.21 15.79 14.09
C ILE A 241 22.57 17.14 13.46
N VAL A 242 22.77 18.17 14.29
CA VAL A 242 23.16 19.50 13.83
C VAL A 242 24.53 19.45 13.15
N ALA A 243 25.53 18.86 13.79
CA ALA A 243 26.87 18.74 13.22
C ALA A 243 26.89 17.96 11.90
N ALA A 244 26.09 16.90 11.78
CA ALA A 244 25.96 16.15 10.53
C ALA A 244 25.26 16.96 9.42
N ARG A 245 24.22 17.75 9.75
CA ARG A 245 23.57 18.66 8.80
C ARG A 245 24.52 19.73 8.27
N ASP A 246 25.36 20.29 9.14
CA ASP A 246 26.33 21.33 8.76
C ASP A 246 27.44 20.77 7.86
N ARG A 247 27.84 19.49 8.06
CA ARG A 247 28.83 18.81 7.23
C ARG A 247 28.29 18.30 5.90
N LEU A 248 26.99 17.98 5.83
CA LEU A 248 26.36 17.34 4.68
C LEU A 248 26.72 17.97 3.32
N PRO A 249 26.78 19.31 3.14
CA PRO A 249 27.14 19.90 1.84
C PRO A 249 28.60 19.70 1.43
N GLY A 250 29.50 19.36 2.37
CA GLY A 250 30.92 19.16 2.14
C GLY A 250 31.34 17.70 1.93
N VAL A 251 30.42 16.75 2.14
CA VAL A 251 30.73 15.32 1.97
C VAL A 251 30.83 14.97 0.50
N VAL A 252 31.97 14.38 0.11
CA VAL A 252 32.24 13.95 -1.27
C VAL A 252 31.78 12.51 -1.45
N LEU A 253 31.09 12.24 -2.56
CA LEU A 253 30.78 10.88 -3.04
C LEU A 253 31.78 10.53 -4.15
N PRO A 254 32.79 9.69 -3.90
CA PRO A 254 33.77 9.31 -4.91
C PRO A 254 33.13 8.54 -6.07
N ASP A 255 33.68 8.66 -7.28
CA ASP A 255 33.15 7.97 -8.46
C ASP A 255 33.19 6.44 -8.32
N ALA A 256 34.15 5.89 -7.57
CA ALA A 256 34.20 4.46 -7.25
C ALA A 256 32.94 3.99 -6.49
N GLU A 257 32.49 4.76 -5.50
CA GLU A 257 31.28 4.45 -4.74
C GLU A 257 30.01 4.77 -5.54
N LEU A 258 30.04 5.77 -6.42
CA LEU A 258 28.94 6.02 -7.36
C LEU A 258 28.75 4.84 -8.33
N ARG A 259 29.84 4.28 -8.88
CA ARG A 259 29.81 3.06 -9.70
C ARG A 259 29.29 1.86 -8.89
N ARG A 260 29.74 1.70 -7.63
CA ARG A 260 29.23 0.65 -6.74
C ARG A 260 27.72 0.75 -6.56
N ILE A 261 27.21 1.95 -6.28
CA ILE A 261 25.76 2.20 -6.12
C ILE A 261 25.01 1.80 -7.39
N ALA A 262 25.48 2.24 -8.56
CA ALA A 262 24.85 1.92 -9.84
C ALA A 262 24.86 0.40 -10.12
N ALA A 263 25.98 -0.27 -9.86
CA ALA A 263 26.12 -1.73 -10.03
C ALA A 263 25.16 -2.50 -9.11
N VAL A 264 25.06 -2.10 -7.84
CA VAL A 264 24.13 -2.71 -6.89
C VAL A 264 22.69 -2.45 -7.32
N CYS A 265 22.32 -1.22 -7.69
CA CYS A 265 20.96 -0.91 -8.16
C CYS A 265 20.58 -1.70 -9.43
N ALA A 266 21.53 -1.89 -10.35
CA ALA A 266 21.35 -2.70 -11.55
C ALA A 266 21.16 -4.20 -11.21
N ALA A 267 21.97 -4.75 -10.30
CA ALA A 267 21.86 -6.13 -9.86
C ALA A 267 20.53 -6.43 -9.12
N PHE A 268 19.96 -5.42 -8.46
CA PHE A 268 18.66 -5.52 -7.79
C PHE A 268 17.45 -5.37 -8.73
N GLU A 269 17.67 -5.20 -10.04
CA GLU A 269 16.63 -5.04 -11.08
C GLU A 269 15.60 -3.94 -10.72
N VAL A 270 16.09 -2.82 -10.16
CA VAL A 270 15.21 -1.73 -9.72
C VAL A 270 14.75 -0.89 -10.91
N ASP A 271 13.45 -0.57 -10.94
CA ASP A 271 12.85 0.26 -12.00
C ASP A 271 13.29 1.74 -11.85
N GLY A 272 14.18 2.20 -12.73
CA GLY A 272 14.56 3.61 -12.87
C GLY A 272 15.54 4.14 -11.81
N MET A 273 15.99 5.39 -11.99
CA MET A 273 17.14 5.95 -11.24
C MET A 273 16.82 6.50 -9.84
N ARG A 274 15.59 6.32 -9.36
CA ARG A 274 15.20 6.83 -8.03
C ARG A 274 15.96 6.12 -6.92
N ALA A 275 16.19 4.82 -7.09
CA ALA A 275 16.92 4.01 -6.13
C ALA A 275 18.36 4.52 -5.96
N ASP A 276 19.05 4.77 -7.07
CA ASP A 276 20.41 5.27 -7.12
C ASP A 276 20.55 6.59 -6.35
N LEU A 277 19.65 7.56 -6.62
CA LEU A 277 19.65 8.85 -5.93
C LEU A 277 19.39 8.73 -4.43
N VAL A 278 18.48 7.84 -4.03
CA VAL A 278 18.15 7.64 -2.62
C VAL A 278 19.30 6.94 -1.90
N VAL A 279 19.92 5.92 -2.51
CA VAL A 279 21.10 5.25 -1.95
C VAL A 279 22.25 6.24 -1.80
N ALA A 280 22.56 7.02 -2.85
CA ALA A 280 23.61 8.05 -2.80
C ALA A 280 23.36 9.08 -1.69
N ARG A 281 22.15 9.67 -1.62
CA ARG A 281 21.80 10.62 -0.55
C ARG A 281 21.89 10.01 0.84
N THR A 282 21.51 8.74 0.97
CA THR A 282 21.55 8.03 2.27
C THR A 282 22.99 7.72 2.67
N ALA A 283 23.85 7.32 1.73
CA ALA A 283 25.27 7.08 1.97
C ALA A 283 25.99 8.37 2.38
N VAL A 284 25.74 9.48 1.66
CA VAL A 284 26.25 10.82 2.01
C VAL A 284 25.76 11.27 3.40
N ALA A 285 24.49 11.06 3.72
CA ALA A 285 23.95 11.36 5.05
C ALA A 285 24.58 10.48 6.14
N HIS A 286 24.90 9.21 5.83
CA HIS A 286 25.54 8.28 6.76
C HIS A 286 27.00 8.64 7.02
N ALA A 287 27.76 9.02 5.98
CA ALA A 287 29.11 9.55 6.11
C ALA A 287 29.14 10.83 6.96
N ALA A 288 28.23 11.78 6.69
CA ALA A 288 28.07 12.99 7.50
C ALA A 288 27.73 12.68 8.97
N TRP A 289 26.87 11.68 9.20
CA TRP A 289 26.48 11.21 10.54
C TRP A 289 27.63 10.54 11.30
N ARG A 290 28.51 9.83 10.59
CA ARG A 290 29.76 9.26 11.11
C ARG A 290 30.84 10.32 11.34
N GLY A 291 30.71 11.48 10.70
CA GLY A 291 31.66 12.58 10.78
C GLY A 291 32.82 12.47 9.80
N ALA A 292 32.63 11.73 8.69
CA ALA A 292 33.58 11.62 7.60
C ALA A 292 33.29 12.65 6.50
N ASP A 293 34.34 13.06 5.79
CA ASP A 293 34.25 14.00 4.65
C ASP A 293 34.07 13.29 3.30
N GLU A 294 34.23 11.96 3.27
CA GLU A 294 34.07 11.13 2.07
C GLU A 294 33.22 9.91 2.38
N VAL A 295 32.43 9.46 1.38
CA VAL A 295 31.61 8.25 1.46
C VAL A 295 32.49 7.01 1.33
N GLU A 296 32.34 6.07 2.25
CA GLU A 296 33.00 4.76 2.25
C GLU A 296 32.02 3.63 1.92
N GLU A 297 32.55 2.45 1.61
CA GLU A 297 31.77 1.23 1.32
C GLU A 297 30.74 0.90 2.43
N ALA A 298 31.12 1.08 3.71
CA ALA A 298 30.23 0.85 4.85
C ALA A 298 29.01 1.80 4.86
N ASP A 299 29.16 3.01 4.32
CA ASP A 299 28.06 3.97 4.21
C ASP A 299 27.09 3.56 3.08
N VAL A 300 27.62 3.03 1.97
CA VAL A 300 26.81 2.44 0.89
C VAL A 300 26.08 1.19 1.38
N GLU A 301 26.71 0.36 2.22
CA GLU A 301 26.08 -0.81 2.84
C GLU A 301 24.89 -0.46 3.71
N ALA A 302 25.06 0.52 4.59
CA ALA A 302 23.96 1.02 5.41
C ALA A 302 22.83 1.60 4.54
N ALA A 303 23.17 2.34 3.47
CA ALA A 303 22.20 2.94 2.57
C ALA A 303 21.39 1.88 1.80
N VAL A 304 22.07 0.91 1.20
CA VAL A 304 21.47 -0.18 0.41
C VAL A 304 20.51 -1.01 1.26
N ARG A 305 20.92 -1.36 2.50
CA ARG A 305 20.08 -2.09 3.47
C ARG A 305 18.75 -1.39 3.76
N LEU A 306 18.73 -0.06 3.79
CA LEU A 306 17.55 0.74 4.13
C LEU A 306 16.72 1.17 2.91
N ALA A 307 17.34 1.34 1.74
CA ALA A 307 16.72 1.97 0.58
C ALA A 307 16.21 1.01 -0.51
N LEU A 308 16.76 -0.20 -0.63
CA LEU A 308 16.43 -1.14 -1.71
C LEU A 308 15.34 -2.18 -1.41
N PRO A 309 15.16 -2.72 -0.16
CA PRO A 309 14.28 -3.86 0.06
C PRO A 309 12.83 -3.71 -0.42
N HIS A 310 12.30 -2.48 -0.42
CA HIS A 310 10.92 -2.19 -0.85
C HIS A 310 10.76 -1.84 -2.33
N ARG A 311 11.88 -1.69 -3.06
CA ARG A 311 11.89 -1.32 -4.49
C ARG A 311 12.00 -2.53 -5.42
N LYS A 312 12.45 -3.66 -4.89
CA LYS A 312 12.50 -4.92 -5.65
C LYS A 312 11.08 -5.34 -6.04
N ARG A 313 10.89 -5.70 -7.31
CA ARG A 313 9.69 -6.44 -7.72
C ARG A 313 9.73 -7.82 -7.07
N ARG A 314 9.11 -7.93 -5.92
CA ARG A 314 8.84 -9.23 -5.32
C ARG A 314 7.88 -9.97 -6.24
N ASP A 315 8.30 -11.13 -6.70
CA ASP A 315 7.31 -12.12 -7.06
C ASP A 315 6.58 -12.51 -5.77
N PRO A 316 5.25 -12.72 -5.79
CA PRO A 316 4.49 -13.16 -4.61
C PRO A 316 4.99 -14.47 -3.98
N PHE A 317 6.04 -15.07 -4.54
CA PHE A 317 6.59 -16.38 -4.29
C PHE A 317 8.03 -16.35 -3.72
N ASP A 318 8.66 -15.18 -3.60
CA ASP A 318 10.03 -15.06 -3.04
C ASP A 318 10.08 -15.40 -1.55
N GLU A 319 11.11 -16.16 -1.13
CA GLU A 319 11.31 -16.55 0.26
C GLU A 319 11.84 -15.38 1.13
N PRO A 320 11.28 -15.16 2.34
CA PRO A 320 11.80 -14.19 3.30
C PRO A 320 13.13 -14.69 3.89
N GLY A 321 14.23 -14.34 3.23
CA GLY A 321 15.60 -14.73 3.62
C GLY A 321 16.61 -14.64 2.45
N LEU A 322 16.11 -14.75 1.21
CA LEU A 322 16.93 -14.53 0.00
C LEU A 322 17.49 -13.10 -0.07
N GLU A 323 16.84 -12.15 0.57
CA GLU A 323 17.18 -10.71 0.52
C GLU A 323 18.56 -10.41 1.14
N GLU A 324 18.93 -11.06 2.25
CA GLU A 324 20.16 -10.74 2.99
C GLU A 324 21.41 -11.30 2.28
N GLN A 325 21.32 -12.55 1.78
CA GLN A 325 22.39 -13.15 0.96
C GLN A 325 22.56 -12.43 -0.39
N GLN A 326 21.46 -12.03 -1.02
CA GLN A 326 21.52 -11.28 -2.28
C GLN A 326 22.10 -9.87 -2.10
N LEU A 327 21.83 -9.21 -0.95
CA LEU A 327 22.48 -7.95 -0.59
C LEU A 327 24.00 -8.12 -0.50
N GLU A 328 24.46 -9.17 0.19
CA GLU A 328 25.89 -9.47 0.28
C GLU A 328 26.52 -9.76 -1.09
N ASP A 329 25.84 -10.53 -1.94
CA ASP A 329 26.34 -10.89 -3.27
C ASP A 329 26.37 -9.69 -4.22
N ALA A 330 25.33 -8.85 -4.20
CA ALA A 330 25.30 -7.61 -4.99
C ALA A 330 26.39 -6.63 -4.54
N MET A 331 26.69 -6.57 -3.24
CA MET A 331 27.79 -5.74 -2.73
C MET A 331 29.16 -6.25 -3.18
N LYS A 332 29.37 -7.56 -3.21
CA LYS A 332 30.60 -8.15 -3.77
C LYS A 332 30.75 -7.83 -5.25
N GLN A 333 29.69 -7.96 -6.04
CA GLN A 333 29.71 -7.60 -7.46
C GLN A 333 29.94 -6.09 -7.68
N GLY A 334 29.37 -5.25 -6.82
CA GLY A 334 29.62 -3.81 -6.84
C GLY A 334 31.07 -3.44 -6.52
N ALA A 335 31.73 -4.20 -5.64
CA ALA A 335 33.14 -4.00 -5.32
C ALA A 335 34.06 -4.26 -6.54
N GLU A 336 33.71 -5.22 -7.39
CA GLU A 336 34.45 -5.51 -8.62
C GLU A 336 34.37 -4.33 -9.61
N HIS A 337 33.19 -3.71 -9.75
CA HIS A 337 32.99 -2.53 -10.63
C HIS A 337 33.57 -1.24 -10.06
N ALA A 338 33.67 -1.12 -8.72
CA ALA A 338 34.33 0.00 -8.08
C ALA A 338 35.86 0.01 -8.34
N ALA A 339 36.44 -1.16 -8.60
CA ALA A 339 37.87 -1.36 -8.84
C ALA A 339 38.30 -1.22 -10.32
N GLU A 340 37.36 -1.06 -11.26
CA GLU A 340 37.69 -0.87 -12.68
C GLU A 340 38.25 0.54 -12.94
N PRO A 341 39.40 0.67 -13.66
CA PRO A 341 39.95 1.97 -14.02
C PRO A 341 39.04 2.69 -15.03
N GLU A 342 39.01 4.02 -14.98
CA GLU A 342 38.24 4.84 -15.91
C GLU A 342 38.63 4.54 -17.36
N PRO A 343 37.65 4.41 -18.29
CA PRO A 343 37.97 4.47 -19.71
C PRO A 343 38.50 5.88 -20.00
N GLU A 344 39.70 5.96 -20.59
CA GLU A 344 40.27 7.23 -21.04
C GLU A 344 39.29 7.93 -22.01
N PRO A 345 39.11 9.26 -21.91
CA PRO A 345 38.25 9.98 -22.84
C PRO A 345 38.82 9.85 -24.26
N ASP A 346 38.02 9.26 -25.15
CA ASP A 346 38.36 9.00 -26.55
C ASP A 346 38.79 10.31 -27.24
N PRO A 347 40.04 10.45 -27.72
CA PRO A 347 40.53 11.68 -28.30
C PRO A 347 40.36 11.62 -29.82
N ASP A 348 39.13 11.63 -30.33
CA ASP A 348 38.91 11.91 -31.76
C ASP A 348 37.46 12.35 -32.03
N GLY A 349 37.24 13.65 -31.90
CA GLY A 349 36.25 14.34 -32.72
C GLY A 349 36.98 15.16 -33.78
N PRO A 350 36.66 14.97 -35.07
CA PRO A 350 36.46 16.14 -35.90
C PRO A 350 35.19 16.08 -36.75
N ASP A 351 34.52 17.23 -36.74
CA ASP A 351 33.68 17.87 -37.74
C ASP A 351 33.50 17.23 -39.12
N GLY A 352 32.28 17.38 -39.67
CA GLY A 352 32.11 17.68 -41.10
C GLY A 352 30.84 17.14 -41.73
N GLY A 353 29.90 18.02 -42.07
CA GLY A 353 28.60 17.66 -42.64
C GLY A 353 28.62 17.01 -44.04
N GLY A 354 27.48 16.43 -44.39
CA GLY A 354 27.15 16.01 -45.75
C GLY A 354 25.95 15.07 -45.81
N LEU A 355 24.77 15.59 -46.14
CA LEU A 355 23.68 14.77 -46.68
C LEU A 355 24.10 14.23 -48.06
N PRO A 356 23.63 13.03 -48.45
CA PRO A 356 22.51 13.03 -49.40
C PRO A 356 21.47 11.92 -49.17
N GLU A 357 20.33 12.17 -49.81
CA GLU A 357 19.13 11.34 -49.93
C GLU A 357 19.37 10.01 -50.66
N GLY A 358 18.54 9.01 -50.32
CA GLY A 358 17.82 8.21 -51.31
C GLY A 358 18.31 6.79 -51.60
N ALA A 359 17.31 5.89 -51.69
CA ALA A 359 17.26 4.59 -52.36
C ALA A 359 17.48 3.32 -51.51
N ASP A 360 16.31 2.74 -51.17
CA ASP A 360 15.83 1.41 -51.54
C ASP A 360 16.51 0.12 -51.06
N ASP A 361 15.61 -0.79 -50.70
CA ASP A 361 15.68 -2.25 -50.67
C ASP A 361 16.78 -2.99 -49.88
N GLY A 362 16.29 -3.92 -49.05
CA GLY A 362 17.02 -5.14 -48.74
C GLY A 362 17.05 -5.47 -47.25
N LEU A 363 16.13 -6.33 -46.82
CA LEU A 363 16.38 -7.26 -45.71
C LEU A 363 17.66 -8.05 -46.01
N PRO A 364 18.54 -8.21 -45.01
CA PRO A 364 18.97 -9.58 -44.66
C PRO A 364 19.36 -9.71 -43.17
N PRO A 365 19.84 -10.86 -42.70
CA PRO A 365 19.23 -12.19 -42.73
C PRO A 365 19.16 -12.82 -41.32
N GLU A 366 18.37 -13.88 -41.20
CA GLU A 366 18.41 -14.81 -40.07
C GLU A 366 19.79 -15.48 -39.93
N SER A 367 20.15 -15.81 -38.69
CA SER A 367 21.31 -16.60 -38.27
C SER A 367 20.92 -17.41 -37.03
N PRO A 368 21.48 -18.62 -36.83
CA PRO A 368 20.68 -19.83 -36.73
C PRO A 368 20.57 -20.40 -35.30
N GLU A 369 19.47 -21.12 -35.09
CA GLU A 369 19.26 -22.02 -33.95
C GLU A 369 20.35 -23.10 -33.87
N SER A 370 20.83 -23.36 -32.65
CA SER A 370 21.62 -24.53 -32.30
C SER A 370 20.87 -25.37 -31.24
N PRO A 371 20.97 -26.70 -31.28
CA PRO A 371 19.96 -27.59 -30.72
C PRO A 371 20.29 -28.04 -29.30
N GLU A 372 19.29 -27.98 -28.41
CA GLU A 372 19.37 -28.55 -27.06
C GLU A 372 19.35 -30.08 -27.10
N ARG A 373 20.39 -30.67 -26.51
CA ARG A 373 20.54 -32.10 -26.27
C ARG A 373 19.66 -32.54 -25.11
N SER A 374 18.80 -33.52 -25.39
CA SER A 374 18.07 -34.27 -24.37
C SER A 374 18.99 -35.31 -23.72
N THR A 375 19.26 -35.15 -22.42
CA THR A 375 19.80 -36.23 -21.57
C THR A 375 18.74 -36.70 -20.60
N ALA A 376 18.26 -37.92 -20.83
CA ALA A 376 17.43 -38.67 -19.91
C ALA A 376 18.27 -39.13 -18.71
N GLY A 377 17.81 -38.81 -17.49
CA GLY A 377 18.33 -39.35 -16.24
C GLY A 377 17.17 -39.81 -15.36
N GLN A 378 17.04 -41.12 -15.19
CA GLN A 378 16.15 -41.76 -14.22
C GLN A 378 16.78 -41.67 -12.82
N GLY A 379 15.98 -41.30 -11.81
CA GLY A 379 16.42 -41.33 -10.41
C GLY A 379 15.37 -40.84 -9.41
N THR A 380 14.72 -41.82 -8.77
CA THR A 380 14.21 -41.90 -7.38
C THR A 380 13.29 -40.81 -6.78
N GLY A 381 12.29 -41.30 -6.05
CA GLY A 381 11.14 -40.53 -5.57
C GLY A 381 11.46 -39.54 -4.45
N SER A 382 10.94 -38.33 -4.63
CA SER A 382 10.78 -37.30 -3.61
C SER A 382 9.51 -36.52 -3.99
N GLU A 383 8.56 -36.41 -3.05
CA GLU A 383 7.35 -35.61 -3.18
C GLU A 383 7.73 -34.13 -3.40
N ARG A 384 7.67 -33.66 -4.65
CA ARG A 384 7.98 -32.27 -5.01
C ARG A 384 6.69 -31.44 -5.17
N THR A 385 6.62 -30.34 -4.43
CA THR A 385 5.65 -29.24 -4.56
C THR A 385 5.74 -28.60 -5.95
N HIS A 386 4.59 -28.29 -6.55
CA HIS A 386 4.48 -27.88 -7.95
C HIS A 386 4.55 -26.34 -8.11
N ALA A 387 5.27 -25.87 -9.12
CA ALA A 387 5.31 -24.45 -9.52
C ALA A 387 4.09 -24.11 -10.44
N PRO A 388 3.44 -22.94 -10.25
CA PRO A 388 2.29 -22.54 -11.06
C PRO A 388 2.67 -22.01 -12.45
N ALA A 389 1.76 -22.19 -13.41
CA ALA A 389 1.82 -21.66 -14.78
C ALA A 389 1.69 -20.12 -14.85
N PRO A 390 2.07 -19.45 -15.96
CA PRO A 390 2.06 -17.99 -16.09
C PRO A 390 0.67 -17.36 -15.92
N SER A 391 0.63 -16.14 -15.39
CA SER A 391 -0.61 -15.43 -15.02
C SER A 391 -1.39 -14.87 -16.20
N PHE A 392 -2.72 -14.98 -16.19
CA PHE A 392 -3.64 -14.43 -17.22
C PHE A 392 -4.60 -13.37 -16.64
N ARG A 393 -5.15 -12.48 -17.48
CA ARG A 393 -6.15 -11.48 -17.04
C ARG A 393 -7.51 -12.15 -16.82
N THR A 394 -8.04 -12.06 -15.60
CA THR A 394 -9.32 -12.69 -15.21
C THR A 394 -10.54 -11.80 -15.45
N ARG A 395 -11.67 -12.44 -15.74
CA ARG A 395 -12.99 -11.82 -15.97
C ARG A 395 -13.60 -11.18 -14.72
N LEU A 396 -14.32 -10.06 -14.88
CA LEU A 396 -15.00 -9.36 -13.78
C LEU A 396 -16.32 -10.03 -13.38
N LEU A 397 -16.40 -10.54 -12.15
CA LEU A 397 -17.64 -11.05 -11.54
C LEU A 397 -18.32 -9.94 -10.70
N GLN A 398 -19.60 -9.65 -10.90
CA GLN A 398 -20.32 -8.61 -10.15
C GLN A 398 -21.55 -9.18 -9.45
N VAL A 399 -21.85 -8.70 -8.24
CA VAL A 399 -23.09 -9.08 -7.55
C VAL A 399 -24.20 -8.10 -7.99
N PRO A 400 -25.35 -8.56 -8.49
CA PRO A 400 -26.38 -7.69 -9.07
C PRO A 400 -27.09 -6.81 -8.01
N GLY A 401 -27.43 -5.55 -8.32
CA GLY A 401 -28.11 -4.61 -7.40
C GLY A 401 -27.21 -3.52 -6.78
N VAL A 402 -27.80 -2.64 -5.95
CA VAL A 402 -27.11 -1.54 -5.23
C VAL A 402 -27.08 -1.86 -3.73
N GLY A 403 -25.89 -1.92 -3.13
CA GLY A 403 -25.69 -2.20 -1.70
C GLY A 403 -25.53 -0.95 -0.83
N GLU A 404 -25.26 -1.17 0.47
CA GLU A 404 -24.90 -0.14 1.47
C GLU A 404 -23.60 -0.49 2.24
N GLY A 405 -22.74 -1.31 1.63
CA GLY A 405 -21.51 -1.91 2.12
C GLY A 405 -20.25 -1.07 2.15
N ALA A 406 -19.17 -1.72 2.60
CA ALA A 406 -17.85 -1.13 2.76
C ALA A 406 -17.23 -0.70 1.41
N PRO A 407 -16.46 0.41 1.37
CA PRO A 407 -15.93 0.95 0.12
C PRO A 407 -14.99 -0.04 -0.60
N GLY A 408 -15.25 -0.29 -1.88
CA GLY A 408 -14.44 -1.14 -2.77
C GLY A 408 -14.63 -0.75 -4.24
N LYS A 409 -14.27 -1.62 -5.21
CA LYS A 409 -14.32 -1.29 -6.66
C LYS A 409 -15.21 -2.22 -7.51
N ARG A 410 -15.97 -3.16 -6.91
CA ARG A 410 -16.66 -4.24 -7.65
C ARG A 410 -18.16 -3.97 -7.90
N SER A 411 -18.93 -3.62 -6.87
CA SER A 411 -20.40 -3.41 -6.94
C SER A 411 -20.81 -1.98 -6.60
N ARG A 412 -22.02 -1.53 -6.96
CA ARG A 412 -22.53 -0.17 -6.66
C ARG A 412 -23.06 -0.08 -5.23
N ALA A 413 -22.83 1.06 -4.57
CA ALA A 413 -23.05 1.26 -3.13
C ALA A 413 -23.60 2.65 -2.79
N ARG A 414 -24.51 2.77 -1.82
CA ARG A 414 -24.72 4.04 -1.10
C ARG A 414 -23.60 4.21 -0.09
N ALA A 415 -22.82 5.28 -0.17
CA ALA A 415 -21.59 5.42 0.60
C ALA A 415 -21.45 6.79 1.25
N ARG A 416 -20.70 6.86 2.37
CA ARG A 416 -20.30 8.13 3.02
C ARG A 416 -19.24 8.89 2.22
N THR A 417 -18.54 8.19 1.33
CA THR A 417 -17.52 8.70 0.40
C THR A 417 -17.88 8.26 -1.01
N GLY A 418 -17.71 9.13 -2.01
CA GLY A 418 -18.17 8.88 -3.37
C GLY A 418 -18.69 10.14 -4.06
N ARG A 419 -19.22 9.98 -5.27
CA ARG A 419 -19.76 11.09 -6.07
C ARG A 419 -21.02 11.62 -5.41
N VAL A 420 -21.13 12.94 -5.21
CA VAL A 420 -22.35 13.58 -4.72
C VAL A 420 -23.42 13.46 -5.81
N VAL A 421 -24.57 12.87 -5.46
CA VAL A 421 -25.67 12.61 -6.41
C VAL A 421 -26.81 13.61 -6.21
N ARG A 422 -27.12 13.97 -4.96
CA ARG A 422 -28.17 14.94 -4.62
C ARG A 422 -27.96 15.60 -3.26
N SER A 423 -28.64 16.73 -3.05
CA SER A 423 -28.82 17.35 -1.74
C SER A 423 -30.04 16.77 -1.01
N SER A 424 -29.98 16.66 0.31
CA SER A 424 -31.12 16.26 1.14
C SER A 424 -31.10 17.02 2.48
N THR A 425 -32.26 17.16 3.12
CA THR A 425 -32.39 17.76 4.46
C THR A 425 -32.42 16.71 5.58
N VAL A 426 -32.58 15.44 5.23
CA VAL A 426 -32.83 14.33 6.17
C VAL A 426 -31.69 13.31 6.12
N ASP A 427 -31.22 12.99 4.91
CA ASP A 427 -30.23 11.93 4.67
C ASP A 427 -28.92 12.51 4.12
N GLY A 428 -27.79 11.89 4.42
CA GLY A 428 -26.50 12.25 3.85
C GLY A 428 -25.48 12.67 4.90
N SER A 429 -24.26 12.97 4.45
CA SER A 429 -23.17 13.34 5.34
C SER A 429 -22.32 14.44 4.71
N GLY A 430 -21.97 15.45 5.51
CA GLY A 430 -21.26 16.64 5.05
C GLY A 430 -22.19 17.67 4.41
N LEU A 431 -21.69 18.91 4.28
CA LEU A 431 -22.45 20.03 3.75
C LEU A 431 -22.52 19.99 2.21
N HIS A 432 -23.73 20.06 1.67
CA HIS A 432 -23.97 20.25 0.25
C HIS A 432 -24.02 21.75 -0.05
N LEU A 433 -22.86 22.35 -0.35
CA LEU A 433 -22.69 23.79 -0.58
C LEU A 433 -23.70 24.38 -1.58
N VAL A 434 -23.79 23.83 -2.80
CA VAL A 434 -24.67 24.38 -3.85
C VAL A 434 -26.14 24.41 -3.42
N GLY A 435 -26.65 23.30 -2.88
CA GLY A 435 -28.00 23.21 -2.33
C GLY A 435 -28.24 24.11 -1.11
N THR A 436 -27.22 24.31 -0.26
CA THR A 436 -27.31 25.22 0.90
C THR A 436 -27.39 26.68 0.45
N LEU A 437 -26.51 27.08 -0.48
CA LEU A 437 -26.52 28.41 -1.07
C LEU A 437 -27.80 28.66 -1.88
N GLY A 438 -28.26 27.67 -2.65
CA GLY A 438 -29.52 27.73 -3.39
C GLY A 438 -30.75 27.86 -2.48
N ALA A 439 -30.73 27.23 -1.30
CA ALA A 439 -31.78 27.40 -0.29
C ALA A 439 -31.73 28.79 0.38
N ALA A 440 -30.54 29.32 0.63
CA ALA A 440 -30.37 30.63 1.25
C ALA A 440 -30.62 31.81 0.29
N ALA A 441 -30.32 31.65 -1.00
CA ALA A 441 -30.31 32.73 -1.99
C ALA A 441 -31.65 33.51 -2.11
N PRO A 442 -32.83 32.88 -2.13
CA PRO A 442 -34.11 33.60 -2.24
C PRO A 442 -34.43 34.49 -1.04
N HIS A 443 -33.83 34.22 0.13
CA HIS A 443 -34.15 34.90 1.38
C HIS A 443 -33.23 36.09 1.70
N GLN A 444 -32.25 36.39 0.86
CA GLN A 444 -31.19 37.36 1.17
C GLN A 444 -31.71 38.80 1.32
N SER A 445 -32.67 39.20 0.49
CA SER A 445 -33.30 40.54 0.56
C SER A 445 -34.07 40.72 1.87
N VAL A 446 -34.91 39.74 2.23
CA VAL A 446 -35.71 39.75 3.46
C VAL A 446 -34.84 39.69 4.72
N ARG A 447 -33.68 39.04 4.63
CA ARG A 447 -32.73 38.92 5.76
C ARG A 447 -31.83 40.15 5.93
N GLY A 448 -32.01 41.19 5.12
CA GLY A 448 -31.30 42.46 5.27
C GLY A 448 -29.82 42.39 4.89
N ARG A 449 -29.46 41.60 3.88
CA ARG A 449 -28.08 41.53 3.37
C ARG A 449 -27.61 42.93 2.95
N SER A 450 -26.63 43.49 3.66
CA SER A 450 -26.06 44.81 3.42
C SER A 450 -24.65 44.79 2.80
N GLY A 451 -24.01 43.62 2.74
CA GLY A 451 -22.64 43.44 2.26
C GLY A 451 -22.47 42.27 1.28
N PRO A 452 -21.22 41.99 0.85
CA PRO A 452 -20.91 40.91 -0.09
C PRO A 452 -21.17 39.52 0.51
N GLY A 453 -21.25 39.37 1.82
CA GLY A 453 -21.61 38.10 2.47
C GLY A 453 -23.09 37.75 2.41
N LEU A 454 -23.41 36.45 2.37
CA LEU A 454 -24.73 35.87 2.49
C LEU A 454 -25.11 35.67 3.97
N VAL A 455 -26.38 35.92 4.29
CA VAL A 455 -26.96 35.64 5.61
C VAL A 455 -27.54 34.22 5.61
N LEU A 456 -26.84 33.29 6.26
CA LEU A 456 -27.21 31.87 6.38
C LEU A 456 -27.95 31.58 7.70
N ARG A 457 -28.92 30.66 7.65
CA ARG A 457 -29.62 30.12 8.83
C ARG A 457 -29.56 28.59 8.82
N GLY A 458 -29.74 27.96 9.99
CA GLY A 458 -29.72 26.49 10.10
C GLY A 458 -30.71 25.77 9.19
N THR A 459 -31.82 26.42 8.82
CA THR A 459 -32.84 25.90 7.89
C THR A 459 -32.36 25.79 6.44
N ASP A 460 -31.29 26.49 6.08
CA ASP A 460 -30.75 26.48 4.72
C ASP A 460 -29.78 25.31 4.51
N LEU A 461 -29.26 24.72 5.59
CA LEU A 461 -28.28 23.64 5.52
C LEU A 461 -28.84 22.46 4.73
N ARG A 462 -28.03 21.95 3.79
CA ARG A 462 -28.31 20.74 3.02
C ARG A 462 -27.18 19.75 3.21
N LEU A 463 -27.51 18.46 3.32
CA LEU A 463 -26.58 17.35 3.42
C LEU A 463 -26.28 16.75 2.05
N SER A 464 -25.04 16.29 1.85
CA SER A 464 -24.63 15.60 0.62
C SER A 464 -24.96 14.11 0.67
N VAL A 465 -25.75 13.63 -0.28
CA VAL A 465 -25.97 12.19 -0.51
C VAL A 465 -24.98 11.71 -1.56
N ARG A 466 -24.18 10.69 -1.24
CA ARG A 466 -23.07 10.19 -2.07
C ARG A 466 -23.29 8.73 -2.50
N GLU A 467 -22.89 8.40 -3.73
CA GLU A 467 -22.87 7.04 -4.27
C GLU A 467 -21.40 6.60 -4.51
N GLY A 468 -21.06 5.42 -4.01
CA GLY A 468 -19.73 4.82 -4.06
C GLY A 468 -19.73 3.43 -4.70
N LYS A 469 -18.58 2.76 -4.64
CA LYS A 469 -18.42 1.36 -5.04
C LYS A 469 -18.08 0.52 -3.81
N GLU A 470 -18.43 -0.77 -3.83
CA GLU A 470 -18.35 -1.71 -2.70
C GLU A 470 -17.36 -2.85 -2.95
N SER A 471 -16.79 -3.38 -1.86
CA SER A 471 -15.99 -4.61 -1.82
C SER A 471 -16.83 -5.82 -1.40
N ASN A 472 -16.67 -6.95 -2.05
CA ASN A 472 -17.43 -8.18 -1.77
C ASN A 472 -16.63 -9.16 -0.90
N LEU A 473 -17.31 -10.17 -0.36
CA LEU A 473 -16.68 -11.36 0.20
C LEU A 473 -16.66 -12.44 -0.89
N VAL A 474 -15.49 -12.80 -1.40
CA VAL A 474 -15.34 -13.87 -2.38
C VAL A 474 -14.90 -15.14 -1.65
N LEU A 475 -15.74 -16.18 -1.69
CA LEU A 475 -15.46 -17.46 -1.07
C LEU A 475 -15.21 -18.51 -2.15
N PHE A 476 -13.97 -18.95 -2.27
CA PHE A 476 -13.58 -20.03 -3.17
C PHE A 476 -13.83 -21.37 -2.50
N VAL A 477 -14.51 -22.27 -3.19
CA VAL A 477 -14.74 -23.64 -2.75
C VAL A 477 -14.10 -24.55 -3.80
N VAL A 478 -12.96 -25.14 -3.47
CA VAL A 478 -12.09 -25.83 -4.42
C VAL A 478 -12.08 -27.32 -4.14
N ASP A 479 -12.36 -28.10 -5.17
CA ASP A 479 -12.21 -29.56 -5.17
C ASP A 479 -10.73 -29.95 -5.23
N ALA A 480 -10.24 -30.71 -4.24
CA ALA A 480 -8.87 -31.22 -4.18
C ALA A 480 -8.80 -32.77 -4.27
N SER A 481 -9.87 -33.41 -4.74
CA SER A 481 -10.01 -34.87 -4.81
C SER A 481 -9.12 -35.54 -5.88
N GLY A 482 -9.02 -36.88 -5.81
CA GLY A 482 -8.12 -37.67 -6.68
C GLY A 482 -8.45 -37.60 -8.17
N SER A 483 -9.68 -37.26 -8.58
CA SER A 483 -10.01 -37.03 -9.99
C SER A 483 -9.28 -35.80 -10.56
N MET A 484 -8.81 -34.87 -9.70
CA MET A 484 -8.01 -33.69 -10.04
C MET A 484 -6.50 -33.97 -10.17
N ALA A 485 -6.05 -35.21 -9.91
CA ALA A 485 -4.63 -35.60 -9.83
C ALA A 485 -3.85 -35.61 -11.17
N ALA A 486 -4.46 -35.19 -12.29
CA ALA A 486 -3.69 -35.00 -13.52
C ALA A 486 -2.87 -33.71 -13.42
N ARG A 487 -1.54 -33.85 -13.53
CA ARG A 487 -0.51 -32.79 -13.34
C ARG A 487 -0.84 -31.44 -14.01
N GLN A 488 -1.42 -31.44 -15.21
CA GLN A 488 -1.82 -30.21 -15.92
C GLN A 488 -3.08 -29.54 -15.37
N ARG A 489 -4.05 -30.30 -14.84
CA ARG A 489 -5.33 -29.76 -14.35
C ARG A 489 -5.17 -28.99 -13.06
N MET A 490 -4.41 -29.52 -12.10
CA MET A 490 -4.18 -28.81 -10.84
C MET A 490 -3.33 -27.55 -11.04
N SER A 491 -2.38 -27.57 -11.99
CA SER A 491 -1.62 -26.36 -12.36
C SER A 491 -2.52 -25.29 -12.98
N ALA A 492 -3.44 -25.69 -13.89
CA ALA A 492 -4.41 -24.77 -14.50
C ALA A 492 -5.41 -24.21 -13.48
N VAL A 493 -5.94 -25.04 -12.58
CA VAL A 493 -6.87 -24.62 -11.52
C VAL A 493 -6.18 -23.74 -10.49
N SER A 494 -4.96 -24.09 -10.06
CA SER A 494 -4.16 -23.25 -9.17
C SER A 494 -3.83 -21.92 -9.84
N GLY A 495 -3.44 -21.92 -11.12
CA GLY A 495 -3.20 -20.70 -11.90
C GLY A 495 -4.44 -19.83 -12.06
N ALA A 496 -5.61 -20.43 -12.29
CA ALA A 496 -6.89 -19.73 -12.40
C ALA A 496 -7.34 -19.14 -11.06
N VAL A 497 -7.23 -19.91 -9.97
CA VAL A 497 -7.53 -19.44 -8.61
C VAL A 497 -6.56 -18.33 -8.21
N ILE A 498 -5.26 -18.47 -8.44
CA ILE A 498 -4.26 -17.43 -8.15
C ILE A 498 -4.57 -16.15 -8.95
N SER A 499 -4.94 -16.27 -10.22
CA SER A 499 -5.30 -15.10 -11.04
C SER A 499 -6.60 -14.44 -10.55
N LEU A 500 -7.59 -15.23 -10.13
CA LEU A 500 -8.84 -14.72 -9.53
C LEU A 500 -8.60 -14.08 -8.15
N LEU A 501 -7.69 -14.64 -7.35
CA LEU A 501 -7.23 -14.03 -6.10
C LEU A 501 -6.54 -12.70 -6.35
N ARG A 502 -5.75 -12.59 -7.42
CA ARG A 502 -5.09 -11.35 -7.84
C ARG A 502 -6.10 -10.27 -8.24
N ASP A 503 -7.17 -10.61 -8.96
CA ASP A 503 -8.27 -9.66 -9.25
C ASP A 503 -9.06 -9.27 -7.99
N ALA A 504 -9.37 -10.25 -7.13
CA ALA A 504 -10.03 -10.00 -5.85
C ALA A 504 -9.21 -9.03 -4.97
N TYR A 505 -7.88 -9.19 -4.97
CA TYR A 505 -6.95 -8.27 -4.32
C TYR A 505 -6.99 -6.86 -4.91
N GLN A 506 -6.85 -6.72 -6.24
CA GLN A 506 -6.88 -5.42 -6.92
C GLN A 506 -8.16 -4.62 -6.63
N ARG A 507 -9.25 -5.32 -6.30
CA ARG A 507 -10.58 -4.74 -6.03
C ARG A 507 -10.93 -4.62 -4.55
N ARG A 508 -10.03 -5.02 -3.65
CA ARG A 508 -10.17 -5.00 -2.18
C ARG A 508 -11.29 -5.90 -1.65
N ASP A 509 -11.52 -7.04 -2.30
CA ASP A 509 -12.46 -8.04 -1.81
C ASP A 509 -11.84 -8.82 -0.64
N LYS A 510 -12.67 -9.22 0.32
CA LYS A 510 -12.26 -10.16 1.37
C LYS A 510 -12.32 -11.55 0.77
N VAL A 511 -11.29 -12.36 0.98
CA VAL A 511 -11.18 -13.67 0.32
C VAL A 511 -11.08 -14.81 1.31
N GLY A 512 -11.90 -15.84 1.12
CA GLY A 512 -11.80 -17.11 1.83
C GLY A 512 -11.60 -18.27 0.85
N VAL A 513 -10.96 -19.34 1.32
CA VAL A 513 -10.78 -20.57 0.54
C VAL A 513 -11.20 -21.76 1.40
N ILE A 514 -12.10 -22.57 0.87
CA ILE A 514 -12.53 -23.86 1.42
C ILE A 514 -12.05 -24.94 0.45
N THR A 515 -11.43 -25.97 0.99
CA THR A 515 -11.02 -27.13 0.22
C THR A 515 -11.70 -28.36 0.78
N PHE A 516 -12.14 -29.24 -0.08
CA PHE A 516 -12.76 -30.50 0.33
C PHE A 516 -11.99 -31.68 -0.28
N ARG A 517 -11.64 -32.65 0.58
CA ARG A 517 -10.86 -33.84 0.22
C ARG A 517 -11.10 -34.99 1.19
N GLY A 518 -10.98 -36.22 0.70
CA GLY A 518 -11.16 -37.40 1.54
C GLY A 518 -12.59 -37.49 2.08
N GLY A 519 -12.75 -37.42 3.40
CA GLY A 519 -14.06 -37.53 4.07
C GLY A 519 -14.57 -36.24 4.73
N SER A 520 -13.95 -35.08 4.48
CA SER A 520 -14.41 -33.81 5.10
C SER A 520 -14.02 -32.57 4.28
N ALA A 521 -14.63 -31.44 4.63
CA ALA A 521 -14.29 -30.11 4.10
C ALA A 521 -13.59 -29.25 5.17
N GLU A 522 -12.47 -28.63 4.78
CA GLU A 522 -11.67 -27.77 5.65
C GLU A 522 -11.62 -26.33 5.14
N THR A 523 -11.60 -25.37 6.06
CA THR A 523 -11.41 -23.96 5.73
C THR A 523 -9.91 -23.69 5.62
N ALA A 524 -9.35 -23.91 4.43
CA ALA A 524 -7.92 -23.73 4.13
C ALA A 524 -7.45 -22.28 4.36
N LEU A 525 -8.32 -21.31 4.05
CA LEU A 525 -8.10 -19.90 4.34
C LEU A 525 -9.38 -19.30 4.91
N PRO A 526 -9.39 -18.87 6.18
CA PRO A 526 -10.51 -18.09 6.70
C PRO A 526 -10.58 -16.76 5.94
N PRO A 527 -11.79 -16.17 5.78
CA PRO A 527 -11.96 -14.88 5.11
C PRO A 527 -10.95 -13.83 5.61
N THR A 528 -10.03 -13.42 4.75
CA THR A 528 -8.93 -12.50 5.04
C THR A 528 -8.77 -11.46 3.92
N ASN A 529 -8.11 -10.35 4.25
CA ASN A 529 -7.70 -9.34 3.27
C ASN A 529 -6.25 -9.56 2.79
N SER A 530 -5.53 -10.53 3.37
CA SER A 530 -4.12 -10.82 3.07
C SER A 530 -3.97 -11.85 1.95
N VAL A 531 -3.26 -11.46 0.88
CA VAL A 531 -3.00 -12.29 -0.31
C VAL A 531 -1.87 -13.27 -0.07
N ASP A 532 -0.82 -12.88 0.66
CA ASP A 532 0.34 -13.74 0.92
C ASP A 532 -0.05 -14.97 1.73
N ALA A 533 -0.95 -14.78 2.71
CA ALA A 533 -1.54 -15.87 3.47
C ALA A 533 -2.35 -16.82 2.57
N ALA A 534 -3.07 -16.27 1.58
CA ALA A 534 -3.85 -17.05 0.62
C ALA A 534 -2.95 -17.86 -0.33
N ALA A 535 -1.93 -17.22 -0.91
CA ALA A 535 -1.02 -17.82 -1.88
C ALA A 535 -0.12 -18.89 -1.23
N ALA A 536 0.42 -18.62 -0.03
CA ALA A 536 1.24 -19.58 0.71
C ALA A 536 0.44 -20.84 1.08
N ARG A 537 -0.84 -20.68 1.47
CA ARG A 537 -1.72 -21.81 1.83
C ARG A 537 -2.16 -22.62 0.61
N LEU A 538 -2.39 -21.98 -0.54
CA LEU A 538 -2.71 -22.68 -1.79
C LEU A 538 -1.56 -23.57 -2.29
N ARG A 539 -0.30 -23.14 -2.13
CA ARG A 539 0.88 -23.95 -2.52
C ARG A 539 1.05 -25.22 -1.71
N GLN A 540 0.54 -25.22 -0.48
CA GLN A 540 0.62 -26.36 0.44
C GLN A 540 -0.54 -27.35 0.28
N LEU A 541 -1.47 -27.10 -0.65
CA LEU A 541 -2.61 -27.99 -0.89
C LEU A 541 -2.15 -29.31 -1.52
N ARG A 542 -2.22 -30.37 -0.72
CA ARG A 542 -1.97 -31.75 -1.19
C ARG A 542 -3.21 -32.30 -1.87
N THR A 543 -3.07 -32.82 -3.09
CA THR A 543 -4.15 -33.43 -3.88
C THR A 543 -4.36 -34.91 -3.53
N GLY A 544 -5.62 -35.37 -3.49
CA GLY A 544 -5.95 -36.80 -3.38
C GLY A 544 -7.14 -37.12 -2.45
N GLY A 545 -7.77 -38.28 -2.65
CA GLY A 545 -8.89 -38.78 -1.85
C GLY A 545 -10.26 -38.65 -2.53
N ARG A 546 -11.34 -38.93 -1.78
CA ARG A 546 -12.74 -38.79 -2.24
C ARG A 546 -13.17 -37.31 -2.28
N THR A 547 -14.35 -37.07 -2.85
CA THR A 547 -14.93 -35.74 -3.15
C THR A 547 -16.18 -35.50 -2.30
N PRO A 548 -16.05 -34.98 -1.06
CA PRO A 548 -17.19 -34.67 -0.19
C PRO A 548 -17.79 -33.30 -0.55
N LEU A 549 -18.39 -33.20 -1.73
CA LEU A 549 -18.95 -31.95 -2.27
C LEU A 549 -20.05 -31.36 -1.36
N ALA A 550 -20.92 -32.21 -0.81
CA ALA A 550 -21.98 -31.78 0.12
C ALA A 550 -21.40 -31.11 1.37
N ASP A 551 -20.35 -31.68 1.97
CA ASP A 551 -19.69 -31.09 3.15
C ASP A 551 -19.01 -29.77 2.81
N GLY A 552 -18.42 -29.65 1.60
CA GLY A 552 -17.84 -28.41 1.08
C GLY A 552 -18.86 -27.28 1.02
N LEU A 553 -20.03 -27.55 0.45
CA LEU A 553 -21.13 -26.58 0.34
C LEU A 553 -21.75 -26.23 1.71
N LEU A 554 -21.96 -27.22 2.59
CA LEU A 554 -22.45 -26.97 3.95
C LEU A 554 -21.44 -26.15 4.77
N ARG A 555 -20.15 -26.41 4.61
CA ARG A 555 -19.09 -25.62 5.25
C ARG A 555 -19.06 -24.19 4.71
N ALA A 556 -19.22 -24.01 3.40
CA ALA A 556 -19.33 -22.69 2.78
C ALA A 556 -20.50 -21.91 3.37
N ARG A 557 -21.68 -22.54 3.47
CA ARG A 557 -22.86 -21.94 4.10
C ARG A 557 -22.57 -21.48 5.54
N LYS A 558 -21.92 -22.32 6.34
CA LYS A 558 -21.54 -21.98 7.73
C LYS A 558 -20.59 -20.78 7.81
N VAL A 559 -19.58 -20.73 6.94
CA VAL A 559 -18.63 -19.59 6.87
C VAL A 559 -19.36 -18.31 6.46
N LEU A 560 -20.20 -18.38 5.43
CA LEU A 560 -20.99 -17.24 4.97
C LEU A 560 -21.96 -16.72 6.04
N GLN A 561 -22.64 -17.61 6.77
CA GLN A 561 -23.52 -17.23 7.87
C GLN A 561 -22.76 -16.54 9.01
N THR A 562 -21.57 -17.06 9.36
CA THR A 562 -20.72 -16.46 10.39
C THR A 562 -20.25 -15.06 9.97
N GLU A 563 -19.80 -14.91 8.72
CA GLU A 563 -19.37 -13.62 8.19
C GLU A 563 -20.53 -12.64 8.01
N ARG A 564 -21.75 -13.11 7.71
CA ARG A 564 -22.94 -12.26 7.62
C ARG A 564 -23.33 -11.62 8.96
N VAL A 565 -22.97 -12.26 10.08
CA VAL A 565 -23.10 -11.65 11.42
C VAL A 565 -21.97 -10.66 11.69
N ARG A 566 -20.74 -10.98 11.28
CA ARG A 566 -19.54 -10.17 11.55
C ARG A 566 -19.47 -8.90 10.69
N ASP A 567 -19.87 -8.98 9.43
CA ASP A 567 -19.89 -7.87 8.48
C ASP A 567 -21.16 -7.94 7.60
N PRO A 568 -22.33 -7.53 8.15
CA PRO A 568 -23.63 -7.70 7.49
C PRO A 568 -23.77 -6.89 6.20
N ARG A 569 -22.88 -5.92 5.95
CA ARG A 569 -22.95 -5.06 4.77
C ARG A 569 -22.11 -5.56 3.60
N ARG A 570 -21.34 -6.65 3.74
CA ARG A 570 -20.60 -7.26 2.64
C ARG A 570 -21.43 -8.33 1.95
N ARG A 571 -21.51 -8.23 0.62
CA ARG A 571 -22.25 -9.19 -0.20
C ARG A 571 -21.36 -10.39 -0.53
N PRO A 572 -21.81 -11.63 -0.28
CA PRO A 572 -21.03 -12.82 -0.60
C PRO A 572 -21.13 -13.18 -2.08
N LEU A 573 -20.01 -13.62 -2.64
CA LEU A 573 -19.89 -14.26 -3.95
C LEU A 573 -19.20 -15.61 -3.75
N LEU A 574 -19.92 -16.70 -4.02
CA LEU A 574 -19.40 -18.06 -3.96
C LEU A 574 -18.81 -18.45 -5.32
N VAL A 575 -17.57 -18.92 -5.35
CA VAL A 575 -16.94 -19.48 -6.56
C VAL A 575 -16.61 -20.94 -6.30
N LEU A 576 -17.38 -21.85 -6.90
CA LEU A 576 -17.20 -23.29 -6.75
C LEU A 576 -16.39 -23.83 -7.92
N LEU A 577 -15.25 -24.47 -7.65
CA LEU A 577 -14.43 -25.15 -8.65
C LEU A 577 -14.52 -26.66 -8.41
N THR A 578 -15.19 -27.39 -9.31
CA THR A 578 -15.42 -28.83 -9.17
C THR A 578 -15.68 -29.49 -10.52
N ASP A 579 -15.39 -30.79 -10.61
CA ASP A 579 -15.84 -31.66 -11.71
C ASP A 579 -17.26 -32.22 -11.47
N GLY A 580 -17.90 -31.87 -10.35
CA GLY A 580 -19.24 -32.31 -9.96
C GLY A 580 -19.33 -33.75 -9.46
N ARG A 581 -18.22 -34.50 -9.37
CA ARG A 581 -18.27 -35.93 -8.99
C ARG A 581 -18.33 -36.11 -7.48
N ALA A 582 -19.50 -36.00 -6.88
CA ALA A 582 -19.70 -36.31 -5.47
C ALA A 582 -19.48 -37.82 -5.19
N THR A 583 -18.49 -38.17 -4.37
CA THR A 583 -18.08 -39.58 -4.15
C THR A 583 -18.02 -40.00 -2.67
N ALA A 584 -18.23 -39.07 -1.73
CA ALA A 584 -18.27 -39.37 -0.30
C ALA A 584 -19.70 -39.24 0.26
N THR A 585 -20.10 -40.20 1.09
CA THR A 585 -21.37 -40.21 1.83
C THR A 585 -21.11 -39.96 3.30
N GLY A 586 -21.80 -38.98 3.91
CA GLY A 586 -21.82 -38.81 5.36
C GLY A 586 -22.78 -39.78 6.07
N THR A 587 -23.84 -40.22 5.37
CA THR A 587 -24.98 -40.96 5.95
C THR A 587 -25.60 -42.00 5.01
N GLY A 588 -24.79 -42.74 4.24
CA GLY A 588 -25.25 -43.90 3.45
C GLY A 588 -26.23 -43.62 2.29
N GLY A 589 -26.47 -42.35 1.93
CA GLY A 589 -27.33 -41.92 0.82
C GLY A 589 -26.62 -41.75 -0.52
N ASP A 590 -27.32 -41.20 -1.52
CA ASP A 590 -26.74 -40.81 -2.82
C ASP A 590 -25.94 -39.50 -2.68
N PRO A 591 -24.59 -39.52 -2.83
CA PRO A 591 -23.73 -38.34 -2.67
C PRO A 591 -24.15 -37.13 -3.50
N MET A 592 -24.68 -37.37 -4.71
CA MET A 592 -25.09 -36.30 -5.60
C MET A 592 -26.36 -35.61 -5.10
N ARG A 593 -27.32 -36.37 -4.57
CA ARG A 593 -28.54 -35.80 -3.98
C ARG A 593 -28.23 -34.95 -2.76
N ASP A 594 -27.29 -35.38 -1.93
CA ASP A 594 -26.88 -34.61 -0.75
C ASP A 594 -26.16 -33.31 -1.15
N ALA A 595 -25.32 -33.34 -2.20
CA ALA A 595 -24.69 -32.14 -2.75
C ALA A 595 -25.72 -31.16 -3.34
N LEU A 596 -26.71 -31.64 -4.10
CA LEU A 596 -27.78 -30.80 -4.65
C LEU A 596 -28.66 -30.19 -3.54
N ARG A 597 -28.92 -30.93 -2.46
CA ARG A 597 -29.63 -30.38 -1.29
C ARG A 597 -28.81 -29.27 -0.61
N ALA A 598 -27.51 -29.47 -0.42
CA ALA A 598 -26.62 -28.47 0.16
C ALA A 598 -26.52 -27.21 -0.74
N ALA A 599 -26.50 -27.37 -2.06
CA ALA A 599 -26.60 -26.29 -3.03
C ALA A 599 -27.91 -25.49 -2.89
N GLY A 600 -29.06 -26.17 -2.83
CA GLY A 600 -30.35 -25.50 -2.66
C GLY A 600 -30.46 -24.68 -1.37
N LEU A 601 -29.76 -25.08 -0.30
CA LEU A 601 -29.69 -24.32 0.95
C LEU A 601 -28.89 -23.01 0.80
N LEU A 602 -27.87 -22.97 -0.05
CA LEU A 602 -27.11 -21.76 -0.37
C LEU A 602 -27.90 -20.81 -1.28
N ALA A 603 -28.64 -21.36 -2.25
CA ALA A 603 -29.54 -20.58 -3.10
C ALA A 603 -30.66 -19.91 -2.27
N ALA A 604 -31.25 -20.64 -1.32
CA ALA A 604 -32.25 -20.10 -0.40
C ALA A 604 -31.73 -18.97 0.50
N ASP A 605 -30.40 -18.90 0.72
CA ASP A 605 -29.77 -17.84 1.51
C ASP A 605 -29.44 -16.56 0.67
N ASP A 606 -29.89 -16.49 -0.60
CA ASP A 606 -29.66 -15.41 -1.61
C ASP A 606 -28.15 -15.14 -1.85
N VAL A 607 -27.34 -16.21 -1.89
CA VAL A 607 -25.90 -16.13 -2.15
C VAL A 607 -25.65 -16.12 -3.66
N ALA A 608 -25.02 -15.07 -4.18
CA ALA A 608 -24.60 -15.06 -5.57
C ALA A 608 -23.49 -16.10 -5.79
N ALA A 609 -23.64 -16.97 -6.78
CA ALA A 609 -22.72 -18.08 -7.01
C ALA A 609 -22.29 -18.20 -8.48
N VAL A 610 -21.07 -18.69 -8.68
CA VAL A 610 -20.50 -19.07 -9.97
C VAL A 610 -19.89 -20.46 -9.82
N VAL A 611 -20.22 -21.36 -10.73
CA VAL A 611 -19.64 -22.70 -10.79
C VAL A 611 -18.66 -22.75 -11.96
N VAL A 612 -17.44 -23.20 -11.68
CA VAL A 612 -16.40 -23.43 -12.67
C VAL A 612 -16.27 -24.94 -12.87
N ASP A 613 -16.64 -25.37 -14.06
CA ASP A 613 -16.53 -26.77 -14.49
C ASP A 613 -15.07 -27.10 -14.81
N CYS A 614 -14.52 -28.02 -14.02
CA CYS A 614 -13.16 -28.54 -14.16
C CYS A 614 -13.08 -29.86 -14.95
N GLU A 615 -14.18 -30.33 -15.56
CA GLU A 615 -14.20 -31.55 -16.37
C GLU A 615 -13.41 -31.36 -17.69
N SER A 616 -12.48 -32.28 -17.98
CA SER A 616 -11.69 -32.29 -19.21
C SER A 616 -11.75 -33.66 -19.88
N GLY A 617 -12.09 -33.72 -21.17
CA GLY A 617 -12.13 -34.96 -21.94
C GLY A 617 -13.24 -35.00 -23.00
N HIS A 618 -13.19 -36.01 -23.87
CA HIS A 618 -14.15 -36.24 -24.95
C HIS A 618 -15.50 -36.80 -24.46
N LEU A 619 -15.53 -37.42 -23.27
CA LEU A 619 -16.74 -37.91 -22.60
C LEU A 619 -16.99 -37.03 -21.36
N ARG A 620 -18.08 -36.25 -21.39
CA ARG A 620 -18.46 -35.30 -20.33
C ARG A 620 -19.74 -35.79 -19.63
N LEU A 621 -19.74 -35.76 -18.30
CA LEU A 621 -20.87 -36.18 -17.47
C LEU A 621 -21.80 -35.01 -17.11
N GLY A 622 -21.36 -33.76 -17.26
CA GLY A 622 -22.20 -32.56 -17.09
C GLY A 622 -22.70 -32.33 -15.65
N LEU A 623 -22.04 -32.95 -14.66
CA LEU A 623 -22.49 -32.95 -13.26
C LEU A 623 -22.34 -31.58 -12.58
N ALA A 624 -21.31 -30.81 -12.93
CA ALA A 624 -21.12 -29.44 -12.45
C ALA A 624 -22.30 -28.52 -12.86
N GLY A 625 -22.87 -28.73 -14.04
CA GLY A 625 -24.05 -28.00 -14.51
C GLY A 625 -25.28 -28.22 -13.63
N ARG A 626 -25.52 -29.46 -13.17
CA ARG A 626 -26.64 -29.76 -12.25
C ARG A 626 -26.48 -29.09 -10.89
N VAL A 627 -25.24 -28.97 -10.40
CA VAL A 627 -24.94 -28.25 -9.16
C VAL A 627 -25.12 -26.75 -9.35
N ALA A 628 -24.77 -26.20 -10.53
CA ALA A 628 -24.99 -24.81 -10.86
C ALA A 628 -26.49 -24.46 -10.91
N GLU A 629 -27.32 -25.30 -11.52
CA GLU A 629 -28.78 -25.15 -11.51
C GLU A 629 -29.35 -25.14 -10.09
N ALA A 630 -28.90 -26.05 -9.22
CA ALA A 630 -29.34 -26.09 -7.82
C ALA A 630 -28.85 -24.91 -6.98
N LEU A 631 -27.76 -24.24 -7.39
CA LEU A 631 -27.21 -23.04 -6.76
C LEU A 631 -27.79 -21.73 -7.32
N ASP A 632 -28.64 -21.78 -8.36
CA ASP A 632 -29.03 -20.60 -9.17
C ASP A 632 -27.79 -19.82 -9.67
N ALA A 633 -26.79 -20.57 -10.14
CA ALA A 633 -25.46 -20.06 -10.48
C ALA A 633 -25.16 -20.17 -11.98
N VAL A 634 -24.31 -19.28 -12.48
CA VAL A 634 -23.75 -19.40 -13.83
C VAL A 634 -22.66 -20.48 -13.83
N CYS A 635 -22.75 -21.43 -14.77
CA CYS A 635 -21.71 -22.42 -15.02
C CYS A 635 -20.74 -21.92 -16.11
N LEU A 636 -19.44 -21.89 -15.82
CA LEU A 636 -18.37 -21.48 -16.73
C LEU A 636 -17.35 -22.60 -16.87
N ARG A 637 -16.74 -22.73 -18.05
CA ARG A 637 -15.61 -23.67 -18.23
C ARG A 637 -14.30 -23.06 -17.75
N LEU A 638 -13.34 -23.90 -17.34
CA LEU A 638 -12.01 -23.45 -16.95
C LEU A 638 -11.28 -22.68 -18.08
N GLU A 639 -11.52 -23.02 -19.34
CA GLU A 639 -10.98 -22.33 -20.54
C GLU A 639 -11.63 -20.95 -20.77
N GLU A 640 -12.88 -20.77 -20.34
CA GLU A 640 -13.62 -19.51 -20.49
C GLU A 640 -13.26 -18.49 -19.40
N LEU A 641 -12.45 -18.91 -18.42
CA LEU A 641 -11.85 -18.04 -17.42
C LEU A 641 -10.59 -17.34 -17.93
N SER A 642 -9.94 -17.85 -18.99
CA SER A 642 -8.68 -17.33 -19.55
C SER A 642 -8.83 -16.54 -20.86
N ALA A 643 -10.00 -16.57 -21.51
CA ALA A 643 -10.19 -15.96 -22.84
C ALA A 643 -10.77 -14.53 -22.82
N ASP A 644 -10.17 -13.67 -23.64
CA ASP A 644 -10.38 -12.22 -23.76
C ASP A 644 -11.66 -11.81 -24.52
N GLN A 645 -12.76 -12.59 -24.44
CA GLN A 645 -13.98 -12.29 -25.19
C GLN A 645 -15.20 -12.01 -24.29
N VAL A 646 -15.65 -10.75 -24.39
CA VAL A 646 -16.98 -10.20 -24.09
C VAL A 646 -17.29 -9.89 -22.60
N ALA A 647 -17.41 -8.58 -22.36
CA ALA A 647 -17.96 -7.97 -21.16
C ALA A 647 -19.42 -8.38 -20.93
N GLY A 648 -19.75 -8.82 -19.71
CA GLY A 648 -21.12 -8.89 -19.19
C GLY A 648 -21.73 -10.28 -19.13
N VAL A 649 -21.64 -10.95 -17.97
CA VAL A 649 -22.44 -12.16 -17.66
C VAL A 649 -23.22 -12.03 -16.34
N VAL A 650 -23.49 -10.80 -15.89
CA VAL A 650 -24.49 -10.56 -14.83
C VAL A 650 -25.53 -9.53 -15.28
N ARG A 651 -26.07 -9.73 -16.49
CA ARG A 651 -27.24 -9.00 -16.99
C ARG A 651 -28.42 -9.88 -17.44
N ALA A 652 -28.39 -11.20 -17.26
CA ALA A 652 -29.39 -12.07 -17.90
C ALA A 652 -30.03 -13.16 -17.02
N ALA A 653 -30.18 -12.96 -15.70
CA ALA A 653 -30.88 -13.94 -14.84
C ALA A 653 -31.89 -13.35 -13.84
N ARG A 654 -32.29 -12.07 -13.98
CA ARG A 654 -33.40 -11.48 -13.17
C ARG A 654 -34.40 -10.65 -13.99
N ALA A 655 -34.49 -10.91 -15.29
CA ALA A 655 -35.55 -10.38 -16.14
C ALA A 655 -36.28 -11.56 -16.81
N ALA A 656 -36.96 -12.34 -15.98
CA ALA A 656 -38.05 -13.24 -16.35
C ALA A 656 -39.06 -13.22 -15.20
#